data_AF-M6VW22-F1
#
_entry.id   AF-M6VW22-F1
#
_cell.length_a   1.000
_cell.length_b   1.000
_cell.length_c   1.000
_cell.angle_alpha   90.00
_cell.angle_beta   90.00
_cell.angle_gamma   90.00
#
_symmetry.space_group_name_H-M   'P 1'
#
loop_
_entity.id
_entity.type
_entity.pdbx_description
1 polymer ?
#
loop_
_entity_poly.entity_id
_entity_poly.type
_entity_poly.pdbx_seq_one_letter_code
_entity_poly.pdbx_strand_id
1 'polypeptide(L)'
;MIDKLIRASIKNRALVLVLTFMITLIGIYNAYYLSIDAIPDVTNVQVSAVTSSPALSPLEVEQFITYPIEMEFTGLPNVTEIRSISRAGVSSVTVVFKDGTDIYFARQLVNERIKQAEAIIPPGYGRPELSPIATGLGDIYEFVLTSDRHSPEELRTYMDWELAREVKSVEGIIDVNIIGGQVRQYQVKIDPKRLAVHNLTLSQIYGKLESANQNTGGGYISKNSEQIVIRGESQYKSIEDIKNTAVTTAGDGIPLLLGQIAEVEIGPALRFGLVTKDSKGEVVGATAMMLMGQNSLEVVKKVKVRIQEIKERLPPGMRIETFYDRSEFIGRTLGTIFTNLAEAAVLVVIVLILALGTVKGALLVSLAIPIPMLVATIFMNAFGIVGNLMSLGALDFGLLVDGTIVMLESILHGFILKRSFYEMQTKLGDRELAAEEIITDACVRVGRAATFSVAIILLVYLPLMSLEGVEGRMFKPMAITVALALGAALLFSLTTFPAAASIIFKNPIFFHSKYWDIITEKYKLLLNFGMSHKKEFCYAGVGVVVFALLLASTLGSEFLPRIDEGEIAIDIKRLPSTSLNYSRDTNSDMEAVLKKFPEILGVVSRMGRGESAAEPVGTDEGEAMVKLKPRKEWTTAEDREELMTKMKDEILKFIPSSTISLSQPIENRVNALLSGSKADVVIKIYGDDLVKLKDIAGQFANKLKSVPGVADLRVQRVLGLPLVEIKVDRENMARYGVQAEEILATVEALRLGRQTGKVFEGFKRFDLVVRLKIDATDLEQVENIPVFTSSGSTVPLGQVAEIKLVEGPAAIYRESLKRRIMVETNIRGRDLVGFVNEAQKVTGEIEKNLPPGYRTDWGGQFENFTRAKERLALVVPIALAIIFFMLIAAFGSIYYALGVFIVVPLAVSGGIIGLVIRGLPFSIPAGVGFIAVSGIAVLNGVVYASTLREELEKGASITDAVYLAGIHSLRPVMTTEVIAAIGFIPMAISTMAGAEVQRPLATVVIFGVIVATVFSRVLLPIVMEYLLNLYESQERRKSAKRRLLEKRTFGNQGHSFAHDNSEWLEVHSEAQEIVTEEESWETASKKKKVSKTKKGKKN
;
A
#
# COMPACT_ATOMS: atom_id res chain seq x y z
N MET A 1 -1.05 36.35 -21.88
CA MET A 1 -2.31 35.67 -21.47
C MET A 1 -2.58 35.88 -19.99
N ILE A 2 -1.61 35.59 -19.10
CA ILE A 2 -1.71 35.81 -17.63
C ILE A 2 -2.18 37.24 -17.30
N ASP A 3 -1.58 38.25 -17.92
CA ASP A 3 -1.94 39.66 -17.69
C ASP A 3 -3.40 39.96 -18.02
N LYS A 4 -3.92 39.36 -19.11
CA LYS A 4 -5.32 39.50 -19.51
C LYS A 4 -6.24 38.83 -18.50
N LEU A 5 -5.85 37.67 -17.95
CA LEU A 5 -6.62 36.94 -16.95
C LEU A 5 -6.75 37.74 -15.65
N ILE A 6 -5.65 38.33 -15.15
CA ILE A 6 -5.65 39.15 -13.94
C ILE A 6 -6.55 40.39 -14.14
N ARG A 7 -6.36 41.12 -15.24
CA ARG A 7 -7.18 42.30 -15.57
C ARG A 7 -8.66 41.96 -15.72
N ALA A 8 -8.98 40.83 -16.36
CA ALA A 8 -10.36 40.37 -16.50
C ALA A 8 -10.98 39.96 -15.15
N SER A 9 -10.20 39.37 -14.26
CA SER A 9 -10.65 38.93 -12.93
C SER A 9 -11.00 40.12 -12.03
N ILE A 10 -10.20 41.18 -12.07
CA ILE A 10 -10.47 42.43 -11.33
C ILE A 10 -11.70 43.14 -11.91
N LYS A 11 -11.78 43.26 -13.24
CA LYS A 11 -12.94 43.88 -13.92
C LYS A 11 -14.27 43.16 -13.61
N ASN A 12 -14.25 41.83 -13.57
CA ASN A 12 -15.41 40.98 -13.31
C ASN A 12 -15.44 40.43 -11.87
N ARG A 13 -14.90 41.17 -10.89
CA ARG A 13 -14.69 40.70 -9.50
C ARG A 13 -15.91 40.06 -8.83
N ALA A 14 -17.12 40.58 -9.07
CA ALA A 14 -18.34 40.01 -8.50
C ALA A 14 -18.61 38.58 -9.02
N LEU A 15 -18.44 38.35 -10.32
CA LEU A 15 -18.62 37.04 -10.93
C LEU A 15 -17.58 36.05 -10.39
N VAL A 16 -16.31 36.46 -10.31
CA VAL A 16 -15.22 35.61 -9.81
C VAL A 16 -15.50 35.18 -8.37
N LEU A 17 -15.87 36.10 -7.48
CA LEU A 17 -16.16 35.78 -6.09
C LEU A 17 -17.38 34.86 -5.93
N VAL A 18 -18.43 35.04 -6.74
CA VAL A 18 -19.60 34.15 -6.75
C VAL A 18 -19.23 32.75 -7.23
N LEU A 19 -18.41 32.63 -8.28
CA LEU A 19 -17.92 31.34 -8.76
C LEU A 19 -17.05 30.65 -7.70
N THR A 20 -16.13 31.36 -7.07
CA THR A 20 -15.31 30.81 -5.97
C THR A 20 -16.17 30.37 -4.80
N PHE A 21 -17.22 31.12 -4.45
CA PHE A 21 -18.15 30.74 -3.39
C PHE A 21 -18.90 29.45 -3.75
N MET A 22 -19.43 29.34 -4.97
CA MET A 22 -20.09 28.12 -5.44
C MET A 22 -19.15 26.91 -5.44
N ILE A 23 -17.92 27.07 -5.95
CA ILE A 23 -16.91 26.01 -5.96
C ILE A 23 -16.54 25.60 -4.53
N THR A 24 -16.43 26.56 -3.61
CA THR A 24 -16.18 26.28 -2.18
C THR A 24 -17.31 25.42 -1.58
N LEU A 25 -18.58 25.73 -1.87
CA LEU A 25 -19.72 24.93 -1.41
C LEU A 25 -19.70 23.50 -1.98
N ILE A 26 -19.40 23.35 -3.26
CA ILE A 26 -19.23 22.04 -3.91
C ILE A 26 -18.06 21.27 -3.27
N GLY A 27 -16.97 21.96 -2.95
CA GLY A 27 -15.82 21.40 -2.25
C GLY A 27 -16.17 20.94 -0.84
N ILE A 28 -16.94 21.72 -0.06
CA ILE A 28 -17.41 21.32 1.28
C ILE A 28 -18.27 20.05 1.20
N TYR A 29 -19.18 19.99 0.23
CA TYR A 29 -19.98 18.79 -0.01
C TYR A 29 -19.09 17.58 -0.30
N ASN A 30 -18.11 17.71 -1.21
CA ASN A 30 -17.20 16.62 -1.55
C ASN A 30 -16.30 16.21 -0.39
N ALA A 31 -15.83 17.15 0.42
CA ALA A 31 -15.04 16.87 1.61
C ALA A 31 -15.80 16.02 2.64
N TYR A 32 -17.13 16.20 2.75
CA TYR A 32 -17.97 15.40 3.66
C TYR A 32 -18.13 13.94 3.21
N TYR A 33 -18.15 13.69 1.89
CA TYR A 33 -18.32 12.36 1.31
C TYR A 33 -17.01 11.71 0.84
N LEU A 34 -15.87 12.35 1.12
CA LEU A 34 -14.56 11.80 0.77
C LEU A 34 -14.34 10.47 1.47
N SER A 35 -13.95 9.44 0.72
CA SER A 35 -13.55 8.15 1.30
C SER A 35 -12.29 8.34 2.14
N ILE A 36 -12.32 7.86 3.39
CA ILE A 36 -11.23 8.09 4.35
C ILE A 36 -10.68 6.76 4.86
N ASP A 37 -9.33 6.67 4.91
CA ASP A 37 -8.60 5.58 5.54
C ASP A 37 -7.32 6.12 6.21
N ALA A 38 -6.68 5.33 7.08
CA ALA A 38 -5.43 5.72 7.74
C ALA A 38 -4.25 5.70 6.75
N ILE A 39 -4.18 4.64 5.94
CA ILE A 39 -3.11 4.41 4.95
C ILE A 39 -3.70 3.98 3.61
N PRO A 40 -3.01 4.23 2.48
CA PRO A 40 -3.43 3.71 1.20
C PRO A 40 -3.29 2.18 1.15
N ASP A 41 -4.17 1.53 0.37
CA ASP A 41 -4.04 0.10 0.09
C ASP A 41 -2.88 -0.16 -0.87
N VAL A 42 -1.79 -0.69 -0.33
CA VAL A 42 -0.58 -0.99 -1.08
C VAL A 42 -0.54 -2.43 -1.61
N THR A 43 -1.55 -3.25 -1.32
CA THR A 43 -1.56 -4.64 -1.74
C THR A 43 -1.65 -4.79 -3.26
N ASN A 44 -1.00 -5.83 -3.76
CA ASN A 44 -1.05 -6.21 -5.17
C ASN A 44 -2.45 -6.73 -5.54
N VAL A 45 -2.82 -6.60 -6.82
CA VAL A 45 -4.04 -7.23 -7.32
C VAL A 45 -3.80 -8.73 -7.38
N GLN A 46 -4.49 -9.50 -6.54
CA GLN A 46 -4.31 -10.95 -6.50
C GLN A 46 -5.64 -11.68 -6.36
N VAL A 47 -5.67 -12.90 -6.91
CA VAL A 47 -6.80 -13.81 -6.82
C VAL A 47 -6.28 -15.17 -6.39
N SER A 48 -6.87 -15.72 -5.34
CA SER A 48 -6.49 -17.03 -4.82
C SER A 48 -7.58 -18.06 -5.11
N ALA A 49 -7.15 -19.22 -5.59
CA ALA A 49 -7.94 -20.43 -5.71
C ALA A 49 -7.57 -21.37 -4.56
N VAL A 50 -8.54 -21.73 -3.74
CA VAL A 50 -8.35 -22.54 -2.55
C VAL A 50 -9.14 -23.83 -2.67
N THR A 51 -8.54 -24.95 -2.26
CA THR A 51 -9.18 -26.26 -2.31
C THR A 51 -9.01 -26.94 -0.97
N SER A 52 -10.12 -27.28 -0.32
CA SER A 52 -10.10 -28.06 0.93
C SER A 52 -10.14 -29.55 0.60
N SER A 53 -9.18 -30.31 1.12
CA SER A 53 -9.11 -31.77 0.94
C SER A 53 -8.57 -32.44 2.21
N PRO A 54 -9.35 -32.45 3.32
CA PRO A 54 -8.90 -32.79 4.67
C PRO A 54 -8.11 -34.10 4.83
N ALA A 55 -8.31 -35.07 3.92
CA ALA A 55 -7.72 -36.40 3.98
C ALA A 55 -6.29 -36.47 3.39
N LEU A 56 -5.91 -35.53 2.52
CA LEU A 56 -4.67 -35.66 1.75
C LEU A 56 -3.45 -35.09 2.48
N SER A 57 -2.31 -35.76 2.30
CA SER A 57 -1.00 -35.29 2.75
C SER A 57 -0.50 -34.11 1.89
N PRO A 58 0.46 -33.29 2.38
CA PRO A 58 0.97 -32.15 1.62
C PRO A 58 1.52 -32.49 0.22
N LEU A 59 2.12 -33.66 0.06
CA LEU A 59 2.68 -34.11 -1.22
C LEU A 59 1.58 -34.49 -2.22
N GLU A 60 0.54 -35.19 -1.73
CA GLU A 60 -0.62 -35.54 -2.55
C GLU A 60 -1.41 -34.30 -2.95
N VAL A 61 -1.59 -33.35 -2.01
CA VAL A 61 -2.19 -32.05 -2.31
C VAL A 61 -1.39 -31.30 -3.39
N GLU A 62 -0.05 -31.27 -3.28
CA GLU A 62 0.78 -30.67 -4.32
C GLU A 62 0.54 -31.32 -5.68
N GLN A 63 0.60 -32.65 -5.75
CA GLN A 63 0.59 -33.39 -7.01
C GLN A 63 -0.79 -33.44 -7.67
N PHE A 64 -1.86 -33.69 -6.91
CA PHE A 64 -3.19 -33.92 -7.46
C PHE A 64 -4.04 -32.65 -7.55
N ILE A 65 -3.72 -31.60 -6.79
CA ILE A 65 -4.55 -30.39 -6.70
C ILE A 65 -3.73 -29.16 -7.12
N THR A 66 -2.68 -28.84 -6.36
CA THR A 66 -1.96 -27.57 -6.54
C THR A 66 -1.28 -27.47 -7.91
N TYR A 67 -0.55 -28.50 -8.32
CA TYR A 67 0.21 -28.50 -9.57
C TYR A 67 -0.69 -28.39 -10.82
N PRO A 68 -1.80 -29.15 -10.95
CA PRO A 68 -2.78 -28.94 -12.02
C PRO A 68 -3.33 -27.51 -12.06
N ILE A 69 -3.66 -26.93 -10.90
CA ILE A 69 -4.17 -25.55 -10.82
C ILE A 69 -3.11 -24.54 -11.29
N GLU A 70 -1.86 -24.68 -10.83
CA GLU A 70 -0.76 -23.80 -11.27
C GLU A 70 -0.53 -23.87 -12.79
N MET A 71 -0.59 -25.07 -13.36
CA MET A 71 -0.41 -25.28 -14.79
C MET A 71 -1.51 -24.60 -15.61
N GLU A 72 -2.77 -24.69 -15.19
CA GLU A 72 -3.89 -24.01 -15.87
C GLU A 72 -3.86 -22.48 -15.72
N PHE A 73 -3.26 -21.96 -14.64
CA PHE A 73 -3.06 -20.52 -14.47
C PHE A 73 -1.86 -19.99 -15.26
N THR A 74 -0.99 -20.87 -15.75
CA THR A 74 0.14 -20.48 -16.57
C THR A 74 -0.36 -19.96 -17.93
N GLY A 75 0.09 -18.76 -18.32
CA GLY A 75 -0.33 -18.11 -19.57
C GLY A 75 -1.54 -17.19 -19.44
N LEU A 76 -2.07 -16.99 -18.23
CA LEU A 76 -3.01 -15.90 -17.98
C LEU A 76 -2.36 -14.53 -18.29
N PRO A 77 -3.09 -13.62 -18.98
CA PRO A 77 -2.55 -12.29 -19.30
C PRO A 77 -2.38 -11.46 -18.02
N ASN A 78 -1.43 -10.53 -18.05
CA ASN A 78 -1.14 -9.60 -16.95
C ASN A 78 -0.77 -10.27 -15.61
N VAL A 79 -0.37 -11.53 -15.60
CA VAL A 79 0.19 -12.17 -14.40
C VAL A 79 1.64 -11.76 -14.21
N THR A 80 1.97 -11.37 -12.99
CA THR A 80 3.34 -11.05 -12.54
C THR A 80 4.00 -12.28 -11.92
N GLU A 81 3.29 -12.98 -11.04
CA GLU A 81 3.78 -14.20 -10.37
C GLU A 81 2.62 -15.13 -9.97
N ILE A 82 2.94 -16.41 -9.79
CA ILE A 82 2.04 -17.43 -9.22
C ILE A 82 2.73 -18.02 -7.99
N ARG A 83 2.02 -18.01 -6.86
CA ARG A 83 2.49 -18.53 -5.58
C ARG A 83 1.55 -19.63 -5.12
N SER A 84 2.05 -20.69 -4.52
CA SER A 84 1.19 -21.71 -3.94
C SER A 84 1.72 -22.30 -2.65
N ILE A 85 0.78 -22.81 -1.86
CA ILE A 85 1.02 -23.45 -0.58
C ILE A 85 0.20 -24.74 -0.58
N SER A 86 0.88 -25.87 -0.40
CA SER A 86 0.25 -27.17 -0.19
C SER A 86 0.53 -27.62 1.24
N ARG A 87 -0.54 -27.82 2.02
CA ARG A 87 -0.51 -28.31 3.40
C ARG A 87 -1.46 -29.49 3.53
N ALA A 88 -1.36 -30.21 4.66
CA ALA A 88 -2.28 -31.28 4.96
C ALA A 88 -3.70 -30.71 4.98
N GLY A 89 -4.58 -31.27 4.15
CA GLY A 89 -5.96 -30.82 4.11
C GLY A 89 -6.28 -29.60 3.24
N VAL A 90 -5.30 -28.90 2.65
CA VAL A 90 -5.56 -27.62 1.95
C VAL A 90 -4.51 -27.27 0.90
N SER A 91 -5.00 -26.85 -0.28
CA SER A 91 -4.23 -26.18 -1.33
C SER A 91 -4.66 -24.72 -1.43
N SER A 92 -3.70 -23.81 -1.60
CA SER A 92 -3.96 -22.42 -1.96
C SER A 92 -3.01 -22.00 -3.08
N VAL A 93 -3.56 -21.58 -4.21
CA VAL A 93 -2.83 -21.06 -5.37
C VAL A 93 -3.23 -19.61 -5.58
N THR A 94 -2.29 -18.69 -5.38
CA THR A 94 -2.48 -17.24 -5.51
C THR A 94 -1.83 -16.74 -6.79
N VAL A 95 -2.64 -16.12 -7.66
CA VAL A 95 -2.20 -15.47 -8.89
C VAL A 95 -2.11 -13.97 -8.64
N VAL A 96 -0.93 -13.40 -8.83
CA VAL A 96 -0.68 -11.97 -8.68
C VAL A 96 -0.66 -11.32 -10.06
N PHE A 97 -1.45 -10.28 -10.24
CA PHE A 97 -1.57 -9.52 -11.48
C PHE A 97 -0.74 -8.23 -11.44
N LYS A 98 -0.49 -7.66 -12.62
CA LYS A 98 0.12 -6.33 -12.78
C LYS A 98 -0.81 -5.26 -12.21
N ASP A 99 -0.22 -4.20 -11.67
CA ASP A 99 -0.96 -3.05 -11.17
C ASP A 99 -1.90 -2.44 -12.22
N GLY A 100 -3.09 -2.00 -11.79
CA GLY A 100 -4.13 -1.45 -12.65
C GLY A 100 -5.03 -2.49 -13.33
N THR A 101 -4.77 -3.79 -13.15
CA THR A 101 -5.70 -4.84 -13.60
C THR A 101 -6.97 -4.79 -12.77
N ASP A 102 -8.13 -4.77 -13.42
CA ASP A 102 -9.42 -4.84 -12.74
C ASP A 102 -9.59 -6.19 -12.01
N ILE A 103 -10.01 -6.15 -10.75
CA ILE A 103 -10.10 -7.34 -9.91
C ILE A 103 -11.19 -8.30 -10.38
N TYR A 104 -12.31 -7.80 -10.92
CA TYR A 104 -13.38 -8.65 -11.41
C TYR A 104 -12.99 -9.34 -12.72
N PHE A 105 -12.26 -8.63 -13.60
CA PHE A 105 -11.64 -9.23 -14.78
C PHE A 105 -10.64 -10.32 -14.40
N ALA A 106 -9.73 -10.04 -13.47
CA ALA A 106 -8.78 -11.03 -12.96
C ALA A 106 -9.49 -12.26 -12.39
N ARG A 107 -10.55 -12.06 -11.59
CA ARG A 107 -11.35 -13.16 -11.03
C ARG A 107 -12.07 -13.96 -12.09
N GLN A 108 -12.62 -13.31 -13.11
CA GLN A 108 -13.28 -14.00 -14.22
C GLN A 108 -12.28 -14.92 -14.93
N LEU A 109 -11.09 -14.42 -15.28
CA LEU A 109 -10.04 -15.20 -15.92
C LEU A 109 -9.63 -16.41 -15.07
N VAL A 110 -9.41 -16.21 -13.78
CA VAL A 110 -9.06 -17.30 -12.86
C VAL A 110 -10.21 -18.31 -12.75
N ASN A 111 -11.46 -17.84 -12.66
CA ASN A 111 -12.64 -18.72 -12.58
C ASN A 111 -12.81 -19.59 -13.84
N GLU A 112 -12.50 -19.06 -15.02
CA GLU A 112 -12.51 -19.82 -16.27
C GLU A 112 -11.48 -20.95 -16.26
N ARG A 113 -10.28 -20.70 -15.72
CA ARG A 113 -9.21 -21.70 -15.58
C ARG A 113 -9.45 -22.70 -14.46
N ILE A 114 -10.08 -22.29 -13.36
CA ILE A 114 -10.47 -23.19 -12.27
C ILE A 114 -11.34 -24.33 -12.79
N LYS A 115 -12.31 -24.04 -13.66
CA LYS A 115 -13.18 -25.09 -14.24
C LYS A 115 -12.41 -26.11 -15.09
N GLN A 116 -11.33 -25.68 -15.74
CA GLN A 116 -10.46 -26.57 -16.51
C GLN A 116 -9.63 -27.44 -15.55
N ALA A 117 -9.08 -26.84 -14.49
CA ALA A 117 -8.36 -27.57 -13.45
C ALA A 117 -9.26 -28.58 -12.71
N GLU A 118 -10.51 -28.22 -12.40
CA GLU A 118 -11.49 -29.09 -11.74
C GLU A 118 -11.75 -30.38 -12.55
N ALA A 119 -11.68 -30.32 -13.88
CA ALA A 119 -11.84 -31.49 -14.74
C ALA A 119 -10.63 -32.46 -14.67
N ILE A 120 -9.46 -31.99 -14.23
CA ILE A 120 -8.23 -32.77 -14.08
C ILE A 120 -8.11 -33.33 -12.66
N ILE A 121 -8.62 -32.61 -11.65
CA ILE A 121 -8.59 -33.02 -10.24
C ILE A 121 -9.47 -34.26 -10.05
N PRO A 122 -8.96 -35.34 -9.42
CA PRO A 122 -9.75 -36.53 -9.14
C PRO A 122 -11.03 -36.25 -8.33
N PRO A 123 -12.17 -36.89 -8.65
CA PRO A 123 -13.38 -36.77 -7.85
C PRO A 123 -13.14 -37.15 -6.39
N GLY A 124 -13.67 -36.34 -5.46
CA GLY A 124 -13.52 -36.57 -4.01
C GLY A 124 -12.33 -35.84 -3.38
N TYR A 125 -11.39 -35.30 -4.14
CA TYR A 125 -10.23 -34.58 -3.61
C TYR A 125 -10.49 -33.08 -3.35
N GLY A 126 -11.76 -32.68 -3.33
CA GLY A 126 -12.19 -31.29 -3.18
C GLY A 126 -12.39 -30.58 -4.52
N ARG A 127 -13.01 -29.40 -4.46
CA ARG A 127 -13.22 -28.53 -5.62
C ARG A 127 -12.54 -27.19 -5.36
N PRO A 128 -11.80 -26.61 -6.34
CA PRO A 128 -11.20 -25.31 -6.14
C PRO A 128 -12.27 -24.22 -6.12
N GLU A 129 -12.18 -23.34 -5.13
CA GLU A 129 -13.07 -22.18 -4.96
C GLU A 129 -12.25 -20.90 -4.91
N LEU A 130 -12.86 -19.77 -5.27
CA LEU A 130 -12.18 -18.47 -5.20
C LEU A 130 -12.24 -17.92 -3.78
N SER A 131 -11.10 -17.47 -3.25
CA SER A 131 -11.06 -16.70 -2.00
C SER A 131 -11.86 -15.39 -2.09
N PRO A 132 -12.29 -14.83 -0.95
CA PRO A 132 -12.98 -13.53 -0.90
C PRO A 132 -12.17 -12.40 -1.55
N ILE A 133 -12.87 -11.36 -2.02
CA ILE A 133 -12.27 -10.16 -2.62
C ILE A 133 -11.86 -9.18 -1.50
N ALA A 134 -10.82 -9.53 -0.77
CA ALA A 134 -10.28 -8.75 0.34
C ALA A 134 -8.78 -8.47 0.14
N THR A 135 -8.30 -7.41 0.78
CA THR A 135 -6.89 -6.97 0.73
C THR A 135 -6.24 -7.09 2.11
N GLY A 136 -4.99 -6.62 2.25
CA GLY A 136 -4.30 -6.58 3.55
C GLY A 136 -4.93 -5.64 4.56
N LEU A 137 -5.83 -4.80 4.08
CA LEU A 137 -6.69 -3.90 4.85
C LEU A 137 -8.10 -4.47 5.05
N GLY A 138 -8.37 -5.68 4.55
CA GLY A 138 -9.70 -6.30 4.57
C GLY A 138 -10.20 -6.65 5.97
N ASP A 139 -9.30 -6.99 6.89
CA ASP A 139 -9.68 -7.33 8.27
C ASP A 139 -9.98 -6.03 9.04
N ILE A 140 -11.27 -5.69 9.20
CA ILE A 140 -11.68 -4.38 9.73
C ILE A 140 -12.26 -4.44 11.15
N TYR A 141 -12.79 -5.60 11.55
CA TYR A 141 -13.46 -5.78 12.83
C TYR A 141 -13.37 -7.23 13.30
N GLU A 142 -12.76 -7.47 14.45
CA GLU A 142 -12.63 -8.81 15.03
C GLU A 142 -13.22 -8.88 16.44
N PHE A 143 -13.94 -9.96 16.69
CA PHE A 143 -14.64 -10.18 17.95
C PHE A 143 -14.66 -11.66 18.32
N VAL A 144 -14.89 -11.93 19.59
CA VAL A 144 -15.11 -13.28 20.12
C VAL A 144 -16.50 -13.39 20.74
N LEU A 145 -17.06 -14.59 20.66
CA LEU A 145 -18.27 -14.98 21.37
C LEU A 145 -17.88 -15.84 22.59
N THR A 146 -18.26 -15.37 23.77
CA THR A 146 -18.01 -16.03 25.06
C THR A 146 -19.35 -16.36 25.74
N SER A 147 -19.35 -17.33 26.65
CA SER A 147 -20.55 -17.68 27.44
C SER A 147 -20.17 -18.32 28.77
N ASP A 148 -21.00 -18.09 29.79
CA ASP A 148 -20.90 -18.71 31.11
C ASP A 148 -21.69 -20.03 31.24
N ARG A 149 -22.56 -20.35 30.27
CA ARG A 149 -23.53 -21.46 30.36
C ARG A 149 -23.61 -22.38 29.15
N HIS A 150 -23.05 -21.98 28.02
CA HIS A 150 -23.19 -22.69 26.73
C HIS A 150 -21.92 -23.46 26.39
N SER A 151 -22.08 -24.60 25.72
CA SER A 151 -20.95 -25.41 25.25
C SER A 151 -20.24 -24.75 24.05
N PRO A 152 -18.97 -25.11 23.77
CA PRO A 152 -18.27 -24.66 22.56
C PRO A 152 -18.98 -25.04 21.26
N GLU A 153 -19.75 -26.12 21.24
CA GLU A 153 -20.58 -26.55 20.09
C GLU A 153 -21.75 -25.58 19.88
N GLU A 154 -22.46 -25.21 20.95
CA GLU A 154 -23.58 -24.28 20.89
C GLU A 154 -23.12 -22.88 20.47
N LEU A 155 -22.00 -22.41 21.04
CA LEU A 155 -21.36 -21.15 20.66
C LEU A 155 -20.99 -21.14 19.18
N ARG A 156 -20.39 -22.24 18.70
CA ARG A 156 -19.99 -22.36 17.30
C ARG A 156 -21.21 -22.38 16.37
N THR A 157 -22.23 -23.13 16.74
CA THR A 157 -23.48 -23.24 15.97
C THR A 157 -24.19 -21.88 15.87
N TYR A 158 -24.23 -21.12 16.97
CA TYR A 158 -24.79 -19.76 16.95
C TYR A 158 -23.97 -18.81 16.09
N MET A 159 -22.64 -18.89 16.18
CA MET A 159 -21.72 -18.09 15.36
C MET A 159 -21.95 -18.35 13.86
N ASP A 160 -21.97 -19.60 13.41
CA ASP A 160 -22.09 -19.97 11.98
C ASP A 160 -23.47 -19.64 11.38
N TRP A 161 -24.54 -19.90 12.13
CA TRP A 161 -25.90 -19.91 11.56
C TRP A 161 -26.71 -18.66 11.84
N GLU A 162 -26.31 -17.84 12.81
CA GLU A 162 -27.04 -16.62 13.20
C GLU A 162 -26.13 -15.40 13.11
N LEU A 163 -25.11 -15.32 13.98
CA LEU A 163 -24.29 -14.11 14.12
C LEU A 163 -23.52 -13.77 12.84
N ALA A 164 -22.74 -14.71 12.29
CA ALA A 164 -21.91 -14.43 11.11
C ALA A 164 -22.73 -14.08 9.88
N ARG A 165 -23.94 -14.63 9.73
CA ARG A 165 -24.85 -14.31 8.62
C ARG A 165 -25.39 -12.89 8.73
N GLU A 166 -25.76 -12.47 9.93
CA GLU A 166 -26.20 -11.09 10.16
C GLU A 166 -25.09 -10.09 9.92
N VAL A 167 -23.85 -10.39 10.34
CA VAL A 167 -22.68 -9.55 10.05
C VAL A 167 -22.35 -9.55 8.56
N LYS A 168 -22.41 -10.71 7.88
CA LYS A 168 -22.18 -10.82 6.43
C LYS A 168 -23.25 -10.11 5.60
N SER A 169 -24.46 -9.89 6.14
CA SER A 169 -25.52 -9.13 5.49
C SER A 169 -25.28 -7.61 5.49
N VAL A 170 -24.28 -7.13 6.24
CA VAL A 170 -23.92 -5.72 6.27
C VAL A 170 -23.27 -5.33 4.94
N GLU A 171 -23.77 -4.26 4.33
CA GLU A 171 -23.21 -3.71 3.10
C GLU A 171 -21.72 -3.37 3.27
N GLY A 172 -20.90 -3.88 2.35
CA GLY A 172 -19.44 -3.70 2.36
C GLY A 172 -18.65 -4.83 3.02
N ILE A 173 -19.31 -5.80 3.66
CA ILE A 173 -18.69 -7.04 4.12
C ILE A 173 -18.77 -8.09 3.01
N ILE A 174 -17.63 -8.68 2.64
CA ILE A 174 -17.57 -9.77 1.65
C ILE A 174 -17.66 -11.14 2.32
N ASP A 175 -17.03 -11.30 3.48
CA ASP A 175 -17.02 -12.56 4.21
C ASP A 175 -16.79 -12.38 5.70
N VAL A 176 -17.11 -13.42 6.47
CA VAL A 176 -16.83 -13.48 7.91
C VAL A 176 -16.06 -14.77 8.18
N ASN A 177 -14.77 -14.65 8.48
CA ASN A 177 -13.92 -15.81 8.79
C ASN A 177 -14.12 -16.20 10.25
N ILE A 178 -14.49 -17.46 10.52
CA ILE A 178 -14.80 -17.98 11.85
C ILE A 178 -13.72 -19.00 12.24
N ILE A 179 -13.18 -18.88 13.46
CA ILE A 179 -12.14 -19.75 13.97
C ILE A 179 -12.49 -20.17 15.40
N GLY A 180 -12.25 -21.45 15.73
CA GLY A 180 -12.47 -22.01 17.06
C GLY A 180 -13.88 -22.56 17.28
N GLY A 181 -14.14 -23.00 18.52
CA GLY A 181 -15.34 -23.75 18.85
C GLY A 181 -15.34 -25.19 18.32
N GLN A 182 -16.49 -25.85 18.41
CA GLN A 182 -16.67 -27.23 17.96
C GLN A 182 -17.76 -27.28 16.90
N VAL A 183 -17.39 -27.56 15.64
CA VAL A 183 -18.38 -27.69 14.56
C VAL A 183 -19.18 -28.96 14.78
N ARG A 184 -20.50 -28.81 14.86
CA ARG A 184 -21.45 -29.91 15.06
C ARG A 184 -21.47 -30.85 13.85
N GLN A 185 -21.38 -32.15 14.09
CA GLN A 185 -21.57 -33.20 13.10
C GLN A 185 -22.43 -34.35 13.65
N TYR A 186 -23.20 -34.99 12.76
CA TYR A 186 -23.87 -36.25 13.05
C TYR A 186 -22.91 -37.39 12.72
N GLN A 187 -22.57 -38.20 13.71
CA GLN A 187 -21.52 -39.21 13.59
C GLN A 187 -22.11 -40.60 13.78
N VAL A 188 -21.91 -41.46 12.78
CA VAL A 188 -22.24 -42.89 12.83
C VAL A 188 -20.96 -43.65 13.14
N LYS A 189 -20.76 -44.05 14.39
CA LYS A 189 -19.62 -44.84 14.85
C LYS A 189 -19.91 -46.32 14.69
N ILE A 190 -19.39 -46.93 13.63
CA ILE A 190 -19.63 -48.34 13.31
C ILE A 190 -18.70 -49.23 14.14
N ASP A 191 -19.24 -50.31 14.72
CA ASP A 191 -18.45 -51.36 15.35
C ASP A 191 -17.96 -52.38 14.28
N PRO A 192 -16.65 -52.46 13.99
CA PRO A 192 -16.14 -53.39 12.99
C PRO A 192 -16.45 -54.86 13.32
N LYS A 193 -16.55 -55.22 14.61
CA LYS A 193 -16.88 -56.59 15.03
C LYS A 193 -18.32 -56.95 14.65
N ARG A 194 -19.24 -55.98 14.75
CA ARG A 194 -20.64 -56.18 14.36
C ARG A 194 -20.80 -56.26 12.85
N LEU A 195 -20.04 -55.49 12.09
CA LEU A 195 -19.98 -55.66 10.63
C LEU A 195 -19.52 -57.07 10.24
N ALA A 196 -18.50 -57.59 10.93
CA ALA A 196 -17.95 -58.94 10.67
C ALA A 196 -18.98 -60.05 10.90
N VAL A 197 -19.79 -59.95 11.97
CA VAL A 197 -20.86 -60.93 12.25
C VAL A 197 -21.95 -60.95 11.18
N HIS A 198 -22.22 -59.80 10.55
CA HIS A 198 -23.29 -59.65 9.56
C HIS A 198 -22.81 -59.69 8.10
N ASN A 199 -21.52 -59.96 7.84
CA ASN A 199 -20.90 -59.98 6.51
C ASN A 199 -21.16 -58.69 5.69
N LEU A 200 -21.07 -57.54 6.36
CA LEU A 200 -21.30 -56.23 5.74
C LEU A 200 -19.99 -55.45 5.60
N THR A 201 -19.77 -54.82 4.44
CA THR A 201 -18.59 -53.97 4.22
C THR A 201 -18.89 -52.50 4.53
N LEU A 202 -17.84 -51.70 4.79
CA LEU A 202 -18.01 -50.25 5.03
C LEU A 202 -18.60 -49.54 3.80
N SER A 203 -18.15 -49.91 2.60
CA SER A 203 -18.64 -49.36 1.34
C SER A 203 -20.14 -49.56 1.15
N GLN A 204 -20.66 -50.73 1.58
CA GLN A 204 -22.09 -50.99 1.56
C GLN A 204 -22.86 -50.06 2.50
N ILE A 205 -22.33 -49.79 3.71
CA ILE A 205 -22.96 -48.85 4.65
C ILE A 205 -23.01 -47.44 4.08
N TYR A 206 -21.93 -46.98 3.44
CA TYR A 206 -21.89 -45.67 2.79
C TYR A 206 -22.99 -45.52 1.75
N GLY A 207 -23.09 -46.47 0.81
CA GLY A 207 -24.13 -46.44 -0.22
C GLY A 207 -25.55 -46.51 0.35
N LYS A 208 -25.76 -47.25 1.45
CA LYS A 208 -27.06 -47.30 2.13
C LYS A 208 -27.45 -45.98 2.77
N LEU A 209 -26.51 -45.32 3.46
CA LEU A 209 -26.77 -44.01 4.07
C LEU A 209 -27.00 -42.91 3.03
N GLU A 210 -26.21 -42.91 1.95
CA GLU A 210 -26.34 -41.95 0.86
C GLU A 210 -27.67 -42.10 0.10
N SER A 211 -28.10 -43.34 -0.17
CA SER A 211 -29.37 -43.61 -0.86
C SER A 211 -30.60 -43.37 0.03
N ALA A 212 -30.48 -43.60 1.33
CA ALA A 212 -31.56 -43.38 2.28
C ALA A 212 -31.78 -41.90 2.63
N ASN A 213 -30.83 -40.99 2.32
CA ASN A 213 -30.93 -39.57 2.67
C ASN A 213 -31.22 -38.67 1.47
N GLN A 214 -32.34 -38.91 0.78
CA GLN A 214 -32.71 -38.17 -0.43
C GLN A 214 -34.19 -37.77 -0.45
N ASN A 215 -34.52 -36.71 -1.18
CA ASN A 215 -35.91 -36.35 -1.49
C ASN A 215 -36.10 -36.43 -3.00
N THR A 216 -37.31 -36.77 -3.43
CA THR A 216 -37.67 -36.84 -4.85
C THR A 216 -39.03 -36.21 -5.13
N GLY A 217 -39.21 -35.68 -6.34
CA GLY A 217 -40.48 -35.09 -6.80
C GLY A 217 -41.19 -36.03 -7.76
N GLY A 218 -42.48 -36.30 -7.52
CA GLY A 218 -43.30 -37.18 -8.36
C GLY A 218 -44.18 -36.45 -9.38
N GLY A 219 -43.98 -35.15 -9.59
CA GLY A 219 -44.86 -34.32 -10.41
C GLY A 219 -46.12 -33.89 -9.64
N TYR A 220 -47.28 -33.92 -10.29
CA TYR A 220 -48.57 -33.62 -9.67
C TYR A 220 -49.68 -34.52 -10.19
N ILE A 221 -50.70 -34.73 -9.37
CA ILE A 221 -51.96 -35.36 -9.76
C ILE A 221 -52.98 -34.24 -9.96
N SER A 222 -53.64 -34.23 -11.12
CA SER A 222 -54.77 -33.35 -11.35
C SER A 222 -56.04 -33.99 -10.78
N LYS A 223 -56.69 -33.34 -9.82
CA LYS A 223 -57.96 -33.80 -9.24
C LYS A 223 -58.97 -32.66 -9.30
N ASN A 224 -59.99 -32.82 -10.15
CA ASN A 224 -60.95 -31.78 -10.51
C ASN A 224 -60.26 -30.51 -11.04
N SER A 225 -60.34 -29.42 -10.29
CA SER A 225 -59.73 -28.12 -10.61
C SER A 225 -58.45 -27.84 -9.81
N GLU A 226 -57.93 -28.82 -9.06
CA GLU A 226 -56.75 -28.67 -8.21
C GLU A 226 -55.57 -29.53 -8.71
N GLN A 227 -54.36 -28.99 -8.58
CA GLN A 227 -53.12 -29.74 -8.77
C GLN A 227 -52.53 -30.12 -7.41
N ILE A 228 -52.37 -31.43 -7.17
CA ILE A 228 -51.79 -31.97 -5.94
C ILE A 228 -50.37 -32.45 -6.25
N VAL A 229 -49.37 -31.73 -5.74
CA VAL A 229 -47.95 -32.06 -5.97
C VAL A 229 -47.56 -33.32 -5.18
N ILE A 230 -46.92 -34.29 -5.86
CA ILE A 230 -46.37 -35.49 -5.23
C ILE A 230 -44.94 -35.22 -4.78
N ARG A 231 -44.66 -35.44 -3.49
CA ARG A 231 -43.33 -35.31 -2.91
C ARG A 231 -42.97 -36.59 -2.13
N GLY A 232 -41.83 -37.20 -2.45
CA GLY A 232 -41.21 -38.26 -1.66
C GLY A 232 -40.13 -37.66 -0.76
N GLU A 233 -40.17 -37.97 0.53
CA GLU A 233 -39.27 -37.44 1.54
C GLU A 233 -38.61 -38.59 2.30
N SER A 234 -37.28 -38.68 2.25
CA SER A 234 -36.48 -39.68 2.99
C SER A 234 -35.32 -39.04 3.75
N GLN A 235 -35.23 -37.70 3.80
CA GLN A 235 -34.16 -37.02 4.51
C GLN A 235 -34.19 -37.25 6.02
N TYR A 236 -33.01 -37.47 6.61
CA TYR A 236 -32.85 -37.58 8.06
C TYR A 236 -33.09 -36.24 8.75
N LYS A 237 -33.88 -36.27 9.83
CA LYS A 237 -34.17 -35.10 10.69
C LYS A 237 -33.68 -35.29 12.12
N SER A 238 -33.51 -36.54 12.55
CA SER A 238 -33.11 -36.90 13.90
C SER A 238 -32.10 -38.03 13.93
N ILE A 239 -31.43 -38.20 15.08
CA ILE A 239 -30.58 -39.36 15.38
C ILE A 239 -31.38 -40.67 15.23
N GLU A 240 -32.67 -40.65 15.60
CA GLU A 240 -33.52 -41.83 15.57
C GLU A 240 -33.82 -42.29 14.13
N ASP A 241 -34.01 -41.35 13.20
CA ASP A 241 -34.18 -41.67 11.78
C ASP A 241 -32.94 -42.40 11.23
N ILE A 242 -31.75 -41.94 11.60
CA ILE A 242 -30.47 -42.54 11.18
C ILE A 242 -30.32 -43.94 11.79
N LYS A 243 -30.70 -44.14 13.06
CA LYS A 243 -30.65 -45.46 13.72
C LYS A 243 -31.59 -46.47 13.06
N ASN A 244 -32.76 -46.00 12.59
CA ASN A 244 -33.79 -46.82 11.97
C ASN A 244 -33.54 -47.13 10.48
N THR A 245 -32.41 -46.71 9.92
CA THR A 245 -32.03 -47.07 8.56
C THR A 245 -31.80 -48.57 8.45
N ALA A 246 -32.55 -49.23 7.57
CA ALA A 246 -32.36 -50.64 7.26
C ALA A 246 -31.11 -50.82 6.38
N VAL A 247 -30.14 -51.57 6.90
CA VAL A 247 -28.84 -51.80 6.26
C VAL A 247 -28.91 -53.01 5.34
N THR A 248 -29.44 -54.11 5.86
CA THR A 248 -29.72 -55.35 5.13
C THR A 248 -30.99 -55.99 5.67
N THR A 249 -31.57 -56.92 4.93
CA THR A 249 -32.75 -57.68 5.35
C THR A 249 -32.42 -59.14 5.14
N ALA A 250 -32.50 -59.93 6.22
CA ALA A 250 -32.29 -61.37 6.12
C ALA A 250 -33.42 -62.04 5.33
N GLY A 251 -33.19 -63.26 4.84
CA GLY A 251 -34.17 -63.98 4.00
C GLY A 251 -35.50 -64.30 4.69
N ASP A 252 -35.58 -64.14 6.01
CA ASP A 252 -36.76 -64.27 6.86
C ASP A 252 -37.60 -62.98 6.97
N GLY A 253 -37.15 -61.88 6.36
CA GLY A 253 -37.83 -60.59 6.34
C GLY A 253 -37.52 -59.68 7.53
N ILE A 254 -36.62 -60.06 8.45
CA ILE A 254 -36.22 -59.21 9.58
C ILE A 254 -35.11 -58.24 9.12
N PRO A 255 -35.33 -56.91 9.21
CA PRO A 255 -34.31 -55.94 8.83
C PRO A 255 -33.26 -55.79 9.94
N LEU A 256 -31.99 -55.71 9.54
CA LEU A 256 -30.90 -55.25 10.39
C LEU A 256 -30.84 -53.72 10.32
N LEU A 257 -31.06 -53.07 11.46
CA LEU A 257 -31.06 -51.61 11.58
C LEU A 257 -29.65 -51.09 11.87
N LEU A 258 -29.36 -49.87 11.42
CA LEU A 258 -28.06 -49.25 11.66
C LEU A 258 -27.75 -49.10 13.15
N GLY A 259 -28.74 -48.76 13.98
CA GLY A 259 -28.57 -48.64 15.42
C GLY A 259 -28.17 -49.95 16.13
N GLN A 260 -28.32 -51.10 15.46
CA GLN A 260 -27.87 -52.40 15.97
C GLN A 260 -26.39 -52.65 15.69
N ILE A 261 -25.77 -51.96 14.74
CA ILE A 261 -24.37 -52.15 14.34
C ILE A 261 -23.48 -50.91 14.56
N ALA A 262 -24.09 -49.75 14.81
CA ALA A 262 -23.40 -48.48 15.00
C ALA A 262 -24.00 -47.65 16.14
N GLU A 263 -23.16 -46.83 16.76
CA GLU A 263 -23.56 -45.79 17.70
C GLU A 263 -23.72 -44.47 16.95
N VAL A 264 -24.91 -43.90 16.97
CA VAL A 264 -25.21 -42.62 16.31
C VAL A 264 -25.30 -41.54 17.37
N GLU A 265 -24.41 -40.54 17.28
CA GLU A 265 -24.32 -39.42 18.21
C GLU A 265 -24.12 -38.09 17.48
N ILE A 266 -24.33 -37.00 18.19
CA ILE A 266 -23.86 -35.67 17.78
C ILE A 266 -22.50 -35.46 18.42
N GLY A 267 -21.51 -35.09 17.61
CA GLY A 267 -20.14 -34.88 18.06
C GLY A 267 -19.42 -33.79 17.27
N PRO A 268 -18.23 -33.39 17.73
CA PRO A 268 -17.43 -32.36 17.07
C PRO A 268 -16.74 -32.90 15.81
N ALA A 269 -16.68 -32.07 14.77
CA ALA A 269 -15.82 -32.30 13.61
C ALA A 269 -14.33 -32.30 13.97
N LEU A 270 -13.51 -32.82 13.07
CA LEU A 270 -12.06 -32.65 13.14
C LEU A 270 -11.73 -31.15 13.09
N ARG A 271 -11.03 -30.66 14.12
CA ARG A 271 -10.65 -29.24 14.23
C ARG A 271 -9.33 -28.99 13.50
N PHE A 272 -9.27 -27.88 12.77
CA PHE A 272 -8.03 -27.38 12.13
C PHE A 272 -7.46 -26.15 12.82
N GLY A 273 -8.19 -25.58 13.78
CA GLY A 273 -7.77 -24.41 14.53
C GLY A 273 -8.56 -24.21 15.81
N LEU A 274 -8.07 -23.30 16.65
CA LEU A 274 -8.71 -22.91 17.90
C LEU A 274 -8.40 -21.46 18.23
N VAL A 275 -9.20 -20.88 19.14
CA VAL A 275 -8.97 -19.53 19.66
C VAL A 275 -9.00 -19.61 21.18
N THR A 276 -7.99 -19.01 21.82
CA THR A 276 -7.93 -18.80 23.26
C THR A 276 -7.99 -17.32 23.56
N LYS A 277 -8.44 -17.00 24.77
CA LYS A 277 -8.49 -15.61 25.23
C LYS A 277 -8.11 -15.53 26.68
N ASP A 278 -7.24 -14.56 26.99
CA ASP A 278 -7.00 -14.06 28.34
C ASP A 278 -6.60 -15.14 29.38
N SER A 279 -6.07 -16.28 28.94
CA SER A 279 -5.82 -17.48 29.76
C SER A 279 -7.09 -18.08 30.40
N LYS A 280 -8.28 -17.77 29.86
CA LYS A 280 -9.59 -18.24 30.37
C LYS A 280 -10.15 -19.43 29.59
N GLY A 281 -9.38 -19.98 28.64
CA GLY A 281 -9.77 -21.13 27.84
C GLY A 281 -10.19 -20.80 26.41
N GLU A 282 -10.81 -21.78 25.75
CA GLU A 282 -11.21 -21.70 24.34
C GLU A 282 -12.46 -20.83 24.13
N VAL A 283 -12.46 -20.04 23.07
CA VAL A 283 -13.57 -19.19 22.63
C VAL A 283 -13.82 -19.36 21.13
N VAL A 284 -14.91 -18.78 20.61
CA VAL A 284 -15.18 -18.73 19.17
C VAL A 284 -14.90 -17.32 18.66
N GLY A 285 -13.93 -17.19 17.76
CA GLY A 285 -13.54 -15.91 17.16
C GLY A 285 -14.13 -15.73 15.76
N ALA A 286 -14.37 -14.49 15.37
CA ALA A 286 -14.75 -14.12 14.02
C ALA A 286 -14.06 -12.83 13.56
N THR A 287 -13.74 -12.76 12.28
CA THR A 287 -13.18 -11.60 11.58
C THR A 287 -14.11 -11.19 10.46
N ALA A 288 -14.62 -9.95 10.52
CA ALA A 288 -15.41 -9.37 9.45
C ALA A 288 -14.47 -8.77 8.38
N MET A 289 -14.57 -9.31 7.16
CA MET A 289 -13.71 -8.94 6.04
C MET A 289 -14.43 -7.94 5.13
N MET A 290 -13.83 -6.78 4.92
CA MET A 290 -14.31 -5.74 4.02
C MET A 290 -14.06 -6.12 2.57
N LEU A 291 -15.05 -5.84 1.71
CA LEU A 291 -14.90 -5.90 0.27
C LEU A 291 -13.87 -4.85 -0.21
N MET A 292 -12.94 -5.26 -1.07
CA MET A 292 -11.96 -4.37 -1.68
C MET A 292 -12.60 -3.11 -2.28
N GLY A 293 -12.03 -1.94 -1.99
CA GLY A 293 -12.47 -0.64 -2.50
C GLY A 293 -13.59 0.04 -1.69
N GLN A 294 -14.14 -0.61 -0.67
CA GLN A 294 -15.09 0.02 0.25
C GLN A 294 -14.40 0.95 1.26
N ASN A 295 -15.18 1.83 1.88
CA ASN A 295 -14.71 2.74 2.92
C ASN A 295 -14.67 2.02 4.29
N SER A 296 -13.47 1.74 4.78
CA SER A 296 -13.22 1.05 6.05
C SER A 296 -13.98 1.67 7.23
N LEU A 297 -13.96 3.01 7.36
CA LEU A 297 -14.60 3.70 8.48
C LEU A 297 -16.12 3.59 8.43
N GLU A 298 -16.72 3.69 7.23
CA GLU A 298 -18.16 3.56 7.04
C GLU A 298 -18.64 2.12 7.31
N VAL A 299 -17.95 1.13 6.75
CA VAL A 299 -18.31 -0.28 6.92
C VAL A 299 -18.19 -0.70 8.39
N VAL A 300 -17.12 -0.32 9.09
CA VAL A 300 -16.98 -0.62 10.53
C VAL A 300 -18.11 0.03 11.34
N LYS A 301 -18.53 1.26 11.02
CA LYS A 301 -19.68 1.89 11.68
C LYS A 301 -20.96 1.07 11.48
N LYS A 302 -21.24 0.63 10.25
CA LYS A 302 -22.40 -0.22 9.94
C LYS A 302 -22.33 -1.56 10.70
N VAL A 303 -21.16 -2.19 10.76
CA VAL A 303 -20.94 -3.43 11.53
C VAL A 303 -21.17 -3.21 13.02
N LYS A 304 -20.66 -2.12 13.61
CA LYS A 304 -20.88 -1.79 15.04
C LYS A 304 -22.35 -1.63 15.38
N VAL A 305 -23.11 -0.94 14.52
CA VAL A 305 -24.56 -0.79 14.70
C VAL A 305 -25.24 -2.17 14.68
N ARG A 306 -24.92 -3.01 13.68
CA ARG A 306 -25.48 -4.37 13.60
C ARG A 306 -25.08 -5.24 14.80
N ILE A 307 -23.84 -5.17 15.26
CA ILE A 307 -23.38 -5.91 16.46
C ILE A 307 -24.13 -5.43 17.71
N GLN A 308 -24.44 -4.14 17.82
CA GLN A 308 -25.22 -3.62 18.94
C GLN A 308 -26.66 -4.13 18.92
N GLU A 309 -27.31 -4.16 17.75
CA GLU A 309 -28.64 -4.76 17.56
C GLU A 309 -28.65 -6.25 17.94
N ILE A 310 -27.60 -6.99 17.55
CA ILE A 310 -27.45 -8.41 17.91
C ILE A 310 -27.27 -8.58 19.42
N LYS A 311 -26.45 -7.72 20.06
CA LYS A 311 -26.20 -7.78 21.51
C LYS A 311 -27.48 -7.71 22.35
N GLU A 312 -28.48 -6.97 21.89
CA GLU A 312 -29.79 -6.85 22.55
C GLU A 312 -30.63 -8.14 22.47
N ARG A 313 -30.35 -9.01 21.49
CA ARG A 313 -31.08 -10.26 21.22
C ARG A 313 -30.30 -11.52 21.57
N LEU A 314 -29.10 -11.38 22.14
CA LEU A 314 -28.25 -12.52 22.48
C LEU A 314 -28.95 -13.45 23.48
N PRO A 315 -28.82 -14.78 23.31
CA PRO A 315 -29.26 -15.74 24.31
C PRO A 315 -28.64 -15.44 25.69
N PRO A 316 -29.38 -15.62 26.80
CA PRO A 316 -28.88 -15.34 28.14
C PRO A 316 -27.55 -16.04 28.43
N GLY A 317 -26.52 -15.27 28.79
CA GLY A 317 -25.19 -15.78 29.11
C GLY A 317 -24.16 -15.62 27.99
N MET A 318 -24.59 -15.47 26.72
CA MET A 318 -23.67 -15.17 25.61
C MET A 318 -23.25 -13.70 25.61
N ARG A 319 -21.98 -13.43 25.28
CA ARG A 319 -21.41 -12.08 25.19
C ARG A 319 -20.51 -11.96 23.97
N ILE A 320 -20.67 -10.84 23.25
CA ILE A 320 -19.79 -10.47 22.14
C ILE A 320 -18.76 -9.45 22.65
N GLU A 321 -17.50 -9.82 22.55
CA GLU A 321 -16.37 -8.98 22.98
C GLU A 321 -15.46 -8.67 21.79
N THR A 322 -15.36 -7.39 21.45
CA THR A 322 -14.48 -6.90 20.37
C THR A 322 -13.05 -6.81 20.86
N PHE A 323 -12.10 -7.25 20.05
CA PHE A 323 -10.68 -7.16 20.40
C PHE A 323 -9.82 -6.46 19.34
N TYR A 324 -10.32 -6.32 18.09
CA TYR A 324 -9.71 -5.48 17.07
C TYR A 324 -10.77 -4.62 16.38
N ASP A 325 -10.49 -3.33 16.23
CA ASP A 325 -11.38 -2.34 15.64
C ASP A 325 -10.58 -1.30 14.86
N ARG A 326 -10.59 -1.43 13.54
CA ARG A 326 -9.79 -0.57 12.68
C ARG A 326 -10.19 0.90 12.73
N SER A 327 -11.43 1.22 13.13
CA SER A 327 -11.88 2.61 13.27
C SER A 327 -11.15 3.37 14.39
N GLU A 328 -10.61 2.66 15.40
CA GLU A 328 -9.80 3.28 16.47
C GLU A 328 -8.46 3.80 15.92
N PHE A 329 -7.80 3.04 15.03
CA PHE A 329 -6.58 3.48 14.35
C PHE A 329 -6.86 4.64 13.39
N ILE A 330 -7.86 4.50 12.52
CA ILE A 330 -8.27 5.56 11.57
C ILE A 330 -8.59 6.86 12.31
N GLY A 331 -9.37 6.80 13.39
CA GLY A 331 -9.72 7.96 14.20
C GLY A 331 -8.50 8.67 14.81
N ARG A 332 -7.53 7.90 15.33
CA ARG A 332 -6.28 8.45 15.87
C ARG A 332 -5.45 9.12 14.79
N THR A 333 -5.25 8.47 13.64
CA THR A 333 -4.47 9.03 12.52
C THR A 333 -5.13 10.29 11.95
N LEU A 334 -6.46 10.33 11.80
CA LEU A 334 -7.17 11.54 11.39
C LEU A 334 -7.04 12.65 12.41
N GLY A 335 -7.15 12.33 13.71
CA GLY A 335 -6.89 13.28 14.79
C GLY A 335 -5.50 13.92 14.68
N THR A 336 -4.47 13.11 14.42
CA THR A 336 -3.09 13.58 14.16
C THR A 336 -3.04 14.54 12.98
N ILE A 337 -3.64 14.16 11.84
CA ILE A 337 -3.65 14.97 10.61
C ILE A 337 -4.33 16.31 10.89
N PHE A 338 -5.56 16.31 11.41
CA PHE A 338 -6.31 17.54 11.65
C PHE A 338 -5.62 18.43 12.69
N THR A 339 -5.02 17.86 13.73
CA THR A 339 -4.28 18.64 14.74
C THR A 339 -3.04 19.27 14.12
N ASN A 340 -2.21 18.50 13.41
CA ASN A 340 -1.01 19.00 12.74
C ASN A 340 -1.36 20.09 11.69
N LEU A 341 -2.43 19.89 10.91
CA LEU A 341 -2.92 20.87 9.95
C LEU A 341 -3.50 22.11 10.64
N ALA A 342 -4.25 21.97 11.74
CA ALA A 342 -4.76 23.13 12.46
C ALA A 342 -3.62 23.95 13.08
N GLU A 343 -2.65 23.30 13.72
CA GLU A 343 -1.47 23.94 14.29
C GLU A 343 -0.63 24.63 13.23
N ALA A 344 -0.36 23.97 12.10
CA ALA A 344 0.37 24.56 10.99
C ALA A 344 -0.37 25.77 10.41
N ALA A 345 -1.69 25.70 10.21
CA ALA A 345 -2.47 26.82 9.68
C ALA A 345 -2.43 28.03 10.64
N VAL A 346 -2.59 27.79 11.94
CA VAL A 346 -2.51 28.85 12.97
C VAL A 346 -1.12 29.49 12.98
N LEU A 347 -0.06 28.68 13.00
CA LEU A 347 1.32 29.18 12.97
C LEU A 347 1.60 30.00 11.69
N VAL A 348 1.17 29.52 10.53
CA VAL A 348 1.32 30.23 9.25
C VAL A 348 0.59 31.58 9.29
N VAL A 349 -0.65 31.64 9.81
CA VAL A 349 -1.40 32.91 9.95
C VAL A 349 -0.67 33.88 10.88
N ILE A 350 -0.17 33.43 12.03
CA ILE A 350 0.58 34.28 12.97
C ILE A 350 1.82 34.87 12.29
N VAL A 351 2.59 34.03 11.60
CA VAL A 351 3.81 34.44 10.90
C VAL A 351 3.48 35.39 9.75
N LEU A 352 2.40 35.15 8.99
CA LEU A 352 1.92 36.04 7.95
C LEU A 352 1.59 37.43 8.50
N ILE A 353 0.90 37.52 9.64
CA ILE A 353 0.59 38.80 10.29
C ILE A 353 1.87 39.54 10.67
N LEU A 354 2.85 38.83 11.24
CA LEU A 354 4.14 39.41 11.66
C LEU A 354 4.99 39.86 10.46
N ALA A 355 5.06 39.06 9.40
CA ALA A 355 5.87 39.34 8.22
C ALA A 355 5.27 40.46 7.35
N LEU A 356 3.95 40.43 7.13
CA LEU A 356 3.28 41.38 6.23
C LEU A 356 2.88 42.68 6.95
N GLY A 357 2.70 42.65 8.27
CA GLY A 357 2.29 43.82 9.07
C GLY A 357 0.83 44.22 8.88
N THR A 358 0.01 43.37 8.24
CA THR A 358 -1.41 43.63 7.98
C THR A 358 -2.28 42.41 8.29
N VAL A 359 -3.23 42.57 9.21
CA VAL A 359 -4.15 41.48 9.59
C VAL A 359 -5.08 41.14 8.42
N LYS A 360 -5.61 42.16 7.73
CA LYS A 360 -6.51 41.97 6.58
C LYS A 360 -5.83 41.22 5.43
N GLY A 361 -4.58 41.55 5.13
CA GLY A 361 -3.79 40.88 4.09
C GLY A 361 -3.44 39.45 4.46
N ALA A 362 -3.00 39.23 5.71
CA ALA A 362 -2.73 37.89 6.20
C ALA A 362 -3.96 36.98 6.16
N LEU A 363 -5.13 37.47 6.56
CA LEU A 363 -6.39 36.72 6.49
C LEU A 363 -6.79 36.42 5.04
N LEU A 364 -6.63 37.38 4.11
CA LEU A 364 -6.91 37.14 2.70
C LEU A 364 -5.98 36.07 2.09
N VAL A 365 -4.68 36.12 2.41
CA VAL A 365 -3.71 35.10 1.98
C VAL A 365 -4.05 33.74 2.60
N SER A 366 -4.48 33.71 3.86
CA SER A 366 -4.85 32.46 4.53
C SER A 366 -6.03 31.74 3.90
N LEU A 367 -6.91 32.45 3.16
CA LEU A 367 -7.97 31.81 2.37
C LEU A 367 -7.45 30.95 1.21
N ALA A 368 -6.21 31.17 0.76
CA ALA A 368 -5.52 30.33 -0.20
C ALA A 368 -5.12 28.96 0.39
N ILE A 369 -5.34 28.72 1.67
CA ILE A 369 -5.19 27.41 2.29
C ILE A 369 -6.47 26.56 2.11
N PRO A 370 -7.62 26.89 2.73
CA PRO A 370 -8.78 26.02 2.70
C PRO A 370 -9.46 25.95 1.32
N ILE A 371 -9.48 27.03 0.54
CA ILE A 371 -10.22 27.05 -0.74
C ILE A 371 -9.59 26.10 -1.77
N PRO A 372 -8.27 26.18 -2.08
CA PRO A 372 -7.63 25.21 -2.98
C PRO A 372 -7.69 23.77 -2.48
N MET A 373 -7.62 23.54 -1.16
CA MET A 373 -7.80 22.20 -0.60
C MET A 373 -9.21 21.65 -0.84
N LEU A 374 -10.24 22.46 -0.62
CA LEU A 374 -11.62 22.07 -0.92
C LEU A 374 -11.81 21.78 -2.41
N VAL A 375 -11.19 22.56 -3.29
CA VAL A 375 -11.17 22.26 -4.73
C VAL A 375 -10.48 20.93 -5.01
N ALA A 376 -9.35 20.63 -4.35
CA ALA A 376 -8.67 19.35 -4.50
C ALA A 376 -9.58 18.17 -4.10
N THR A 377 -10.39 18.29 -3.04
CA THR A 377 -11.33 17.21 -2.64
C THR A 377 -12.38 16.88 -3.70
N ILE A 378 -12.80 17.85 -4.52
CA ILE A 378 -13.72 17.61 -5.65
C ILE A 378 -13.08 16.62 -6.63
N PHE A 379 -11.81 16.87 -6.98
CA PHE A 379 -11.07 16.02 -7.89
C PHE A 379 -10.65 14.69 -7.25
N MET A 380 -10.35 14.67 -5.95
CA MET A 380 -10.08 13.42 -5.24
C MET A 380 -11.26 12.46 -5.33
N ASN A 381 -12.49 12.94 -5.08
CA ASN A 381 -13.69 12.13 -5.28
C ASN A 381 -13.88 11.71 -6.74
N ALA A 382 -13.67 12.62 -7.69
CA ALA A 382 -13.80 12.32 -9.11
C ALA A 382 -12.81 11.25 -9.61
N PHE A 383 -11.60 11.21 -9.04
CA PHE A 383 -10.57 10.23 -9.37
C PHE A 383 -10.53 9.01 -8.43
N GLY A 384 -11.44 8.92 -7.46
CA GLY A 384 -11.47 7.83 -6.48
C GLY A 384 -10.25 7.80 -5.54
N ILE A 385 -9.62 8.94 -5.28
CA ILE A 385 -8.48 9.06 -4.39
C ILE A 385 -8.96 9.13 -2.94
N VAL A 386 -8.54 8.13 -2.14
CA VAL A 386 -8.84 8.07 -0.71
C VAL A 386 -8.09 9.17 0.06
N GLY A 387 -8.80 9.88 0.93
CA GLY A 387 -8.23 10.78 1.93
C GLY A 387 -7.56 9.99 3.05
N ASN A 388 -6.23 10.06 3.14
CA ASN A 388 -5.44 9.35 4.13
C ASN A 388 -4.25 10.21 4.57
N LEU A 389 -3.44 9.67 5.49
CA LEU A 389 -2.24 10.31 6.01
C LEU A 389 -1.26 10.79 4.93
N MET A 390 -1.12 10.05 3.84
CA MET A 390 -0.23 10.40 2.73
C MET A 390 -0.85 11.48 1.85
N SER A 391 -2.12 11.33 1.47
CA SER A 391 -2.78 12.25 0.52
C SER A 391 -3.12 13.60 1.14
N LEU A 392 -3.68 13.62 2.36
CA LEU A 392 -4.03 14.85 3.08
C LEU A 392 -2.84 15.44 3.82
N GLY A 393 -1.99 14.58 4.38
CA GLY A 393 -0.90 14.99 5.26
C GLY A 393 0.35 15.51 4.56
N ALA A 394 0.47 15.34 3.25
CA ALA A 394 1.57 15.92 2.47
C ALA A 394 1.29 17.35 1.97
N LEU A 395 0.10 17.90 2.23
CA LEU A 395 -0.26 19.26 1.88
C LEU A 395 0.40 20.22 2.86
N ASP A 396 1.50 20.84 2.45
CA ASP A 396 2.05 21.99 3.15
C ASP A 396 1.35 23.28 2.72
N PHE A 397 0.99 24.09 3.71
CA PHE A 397 0.35 25.36 3.48
C PHE A 397 1.29 26.38 2.89
N GLY A 398 2.60 26.34 3.21
CA GLY A 398 3.60 27.24 2.64
C GLY A 398 3.56 27.20 1.12
N LEU A 399 3.64 25.98 0.58
CA LEU A 399 3.48 25.71 -0.85
C LEU A 399 2.20 26.28 -1.48
N LEU A 400 1.07 26.24 -0.76
CA LEU A 400 -0.23 26.71 -1.26
C LEU A 400 -0.37 28.24 -1.22
N VAL A 401 0.23 28.91 -0.23
CA VAL A 401 0.09 30.36 -0.06
C VAL A 401 1.14 31.17 -0.82
N ASP A 402 2.24 30.57 -1.25
CA ASP A 402 3.38 31.26 -1.89
C ASP A 402 2.97 32.22 -3.00
N GLY A 403 2.14 31.77 -3.94
CA GLY A 403 1.67 32.61 -5.04
C GLY A 403 0.92 33.86 -4.56
N THR A 404 0.08 33.70 -3.53
CA THR A 404 -0.69 34.82 -2.96
C THR A 404 0.15 35.74 -2.07
N ILE A 405 1.18 35.22 -1.40
CA ILE A 405 2.14 36.04 -0.63
C ILE A 405 2.87 36.98 -1.58
N VAL A 406 3.41 36.45 -2.68
CA VAL A 406 4.15 37.25 -3.68
C VAL A 406 3.24 38.34 -4.27
N MET A 407 1.98 38.01 -4.57
CA MET A 407 0.99 38.99 -5.04
C MET A 407 0.71 40.07 -4.00
N LEU A 408 0.49 39.69 -2.73
CA LEU A 408 0.22 40.64 -1.66
C LEU A 408 1.40 41.59 -1.43
N GLU A 409 2.61 41.06 -1.36
CA GLU A 409 3.81 41.86 -1.12
C GLU A 409 4.03 42.86 -2.26
N SER A 410 3.78 42.44 -3.51
CA SER A 410 3.81 43.35 -4.66
C SER A 410 2.78 44.47 -4.55
N ILE A 411 1.55 44.16 -4.09
CA ILE A 411 0.50 45.17 -3.86
C ILE A 411 0.91 46.16 -2.76
N LEU A 412 1.38 45.66 -1.61
CA LEU A 412 1.81 46.50 -0.48
C LEU A 412 2.98 47.40 -0.88
N HIS A 413 3.97 46.85 -1.58
CA HIS A 413 5.09 47.62 -2.10
C HIS A 413 4.66 48.65 -3.16
N GLY A 414 3.71 48.28 -4.04
CA GLY A 414 3.10 49.16 -5.02
C GLY A 414 2.42 50.39 -4.39
N PHE A 415 1.69 50.19 -3.29
CA PHE A 415 1.09 51.30 -2.53
C PHE A 415 2.14 52.24 -1.92
N ILE A 416 3.28 51.71 -1.45
CA ILE A 416 4.36 52.53 -0.90
C ILE A 416 5.02 53.37 -2.01
N LEU A 417 5.34 52.76 -3.15
CA LEU A 417 5.99 53.45 -4.29
C LEU A 417 5.09 54.51 -4.93
N LYS A 418 3.81 54.19 -5.13
CA LYS A 418 2.83 55.10 -5.78
C LYS A 418 2.02 55.91 -4.77
N ARG A 419 2.54 56.11 -3.54
CA ARG A 419 1.86 56.86 -2.47
C ARG A 419 1.50 58.30 -2.88
N SER A 420 2.44 59.02 -3.49
CA SER A 420 2.22 60.39 -3.98
C SER A 420 1.16 60.46 -5.07
N PHE A 421 1.10 59.46 -5.96
CA PHE A 421 0.08 59.33 -7.00
C PHE A 421 -1.32 59.11 -6.43
N TYR A 422 -1.45 58.29 -5.39
CA TYR A 422 -2.72 58.06 -4.70
C TYR A 422 -3.19 59.29 -3.90
N GLU A 423 -2.29 59.93 -3.15
CA GLU A 423 -2.61 61.09 -2.30
C GLU A 423 -3.00 62.34 -3.11
N MET A 424 -2.61 62.43 -4.38
CA MET A 424 -3.02 63.51 -5.32
C MET A 424 -4.50 63.47 -5.73
N GLN A 425 -5.19 62.34 -5.59
CA GLN A 425 -6.60 62.22 -5.97
C GLN A 425 -7.52 62.82 -4.88
N THR A 426 -8.47 63.67 -5.28
CA THR A 426 -9.33 64.42 -4.34
C THR A 426 -10.76 63.89 -4.22
N LYS A 427 -11.29 63.21 -5.24
CA LYS A 427 -12.64 62.60 -5.21
C LYS A 427 -12.59 61.14 -4.75
N LEU A 428 -13.63 60.70 -4.02
CA LEU A 428 -13.72 59.35 -3.48
C LEU A 428 -13.71 58.26 -4.57
N GLY A 429 -14.43 58.48 -5.68
CA GLY A 429 -14.47 57.55 -6.82
C GLY A 429 -13.14 57.45 -7.57
N ASP A 430 -12.42 58.56 -7.71
CA ASP A 430 -11.11 58.60 -8.37
C ASP A 430 -10.01 57.93 -7.51
N ARG A 431 -10.15 57.97 -6.19
CA ARG A 431 -9.29 57.23 -5.25
C ARG A 431 -9.50 55.72 -5.33
N GLU A 432 -10.73 55.25 -5.44
CA GLU A 432 -11.02 53.82 -5.60
C GLU A 432 -10.45 53.29 -6.93
N LEU A 433 -10.59 54.05 -8.02
CA LEU A 433 -10.01 53.70 -9.31
C LEU A 433 -8.47 53.70 -9.28
N ALA A 434 -7.85 54.69 -8.62
CA ALA A 434 -6.40 54.74 -8.47
C ALA A 434 -5.85 53.56 -7.63
N ALA A 435 -6.55 53.16 -6.56
CA ALA A 435 -6.18 51.98 -5.79
C ALA A 435 -6.28 50.69 -6.63
N GLU A 436 -7.35 50.55 -7.43
CA GLU A 436 -7.54 49.42 -8.33
C GLU A 436 -6.46 49.34 -9.42
N GLU A 437 -6.03 50.49 -9.97
CA GLU A 437 -4.94 50.56 -10.93
C GLU A 437 -3.60 50.14 -10.33
N ILE A 438 -3.29 50.61 -9.11
CA ILE A 438 -2.07 50.21 -8.38
C ILE A 438 -2.06 48.70 -8.13
N ILE A 439 -3.18 48.13 -7.68
CA ILE A 439 -3.31 46.68 -7.44
C ILE A 439 -3.14 45.91 -8.74
N THR A 440 -3.79 46.35 -9.82
CA THR A 440 -3.73 45.68 -11.12
C THR A 440 -2.31 45.65 -11.67
N ASP A 441 -1.61 46.79 -11.63
CA ASP A 441 -0.23 46.90 -12.08
C ASP A 441 0.72 46.03 -11.24
N ALA A 442 0.54 46.02 -9.91
CA ALA A 442 1.33 45.19 -9.01
C ALA A 442 1.14 43.70 -9.31
N CYS A 443 -0.11 43.22 -9.40
CA CYS A 443 -0.41 41.83 -9.71
C CYS A 443 0.08 41.40 -11.10
N VAL A 444 -0.07 42.25 -12.11
CA VAL A 444 0.42 41.95 -13.47
C VAL A 444 1.95 41.83 -13.49
N ARG A 445 2.66 42.68 -12.74
CA ARG A 445 4.13 42.68 -12.68
C ARG A 445 4.68 41.34 -12.20
N VAL A 446 4.15 40.82 -11.09
CA VAL A 446 4.68 39.58 -10.47
C VAL A 446 3.94 38.32 -10.91
N GLY A 447 2.79 38.45 -11.58
CA GLY A 447 1.94 37.32 -11.95
C GLY A 447 2.62 36.30 -12.85
N ARG A 448 3.49 36.74 -13.77
CA ARG A 448 4.28 35.82 -14.60
C ARG A 448 5.26 35.01 -13.74
N ALA A 449 6.06 35.66 -12.90
CA ALA A 449 7.03 34.99 -12.04
C ALA A 449 6.33 34.01 -11.08
N ALA A 450 5.26 34.44 -10.40
CA ALA A 450 4.48 33.59 -9.50
C ALA A 450 3.89 32.36 -10.21
N THR A 451 3.36 32.53 -11.43
CA THR A 451 2.81 31.42 -12.23
C THR A 451 3.89 30.39 -12.58
N PHE A 452 5.05 30.85 -13.08
CA PHE A 452 6.14 29.95 -13.44
C PHE A 452 6.68 29.22 -12.21
N SER A 453 6.77 29.86 -11.06
CA SER A 453 7.23 29.21 -9.84
C SER A 453 6.28 28.10 -9.37
N VAL A 454 4.98 28.38 -9.28
CA VAL A 454 4.00 27.35 -8.88
C VAL A 454 3.91 26.24 -9.94
N ALA A 455 4.04 26.57 -11.23
CA ALA A 455 4.09 25.58 -12.30
C ALA A 455 5.34 24.69 -12.23
N ILE A 456 6.50 25.23 -11.85
CA ILE A 456 7.71 24.43 -11.61
C ILE A 456 7.45 23.43 -10.49
N ILE A 457 6.91 23.88 -9.35
CA ILE A 457 6.59 22.99 -8.22
C ILE A 457 5.61 21.90 -8.68
N LEU A 458 4.53 22.26 -9.40
CA LEU A 458 3.56 21.30 -9.93
C LEU A 458 4.22 20.26 -10.84
N LEU A 459 5.07 20.68 -11.78
CA LEU A 459 5.75 19.80 -12.73
C LEU A 459 6.78 18.89 -12.06
N VAL A 460 7.32 19.28 -10.91
CA VAL A 460 8.24 18.47 -10.10
C VAL A 460 7.53 17.26 -9.47
N TYR A 461 6.23 17.36 -9.19
CA TYR A 461 5.42 16.24 -8.72
C TYR A 461 4.97 15.30 -9.85
N LEU A 462 5.01 15.71 -11.11
CA LEU A 462 4.58 14.88 -12.24
C LEU A 462 5.42 13.60 -12.40
N PRO A 463 6.78 13.63 -12.32
CA PRO A 463 7.60 12.42 -12.31
C PRO A 463 7.26 11.43 -11.19
N LEU A 464 6.81 11.89 -10.03
CA LEU A 464 6.38 11.02 -8.93
C LEU A 464 5.15 10.17 -9.30
N MET A 465 4.32 10.64 -10.23
CA MET A 465 3.19 9.86 -10.74
C MET A 465 3.62 8.61 -11.55
N SER A 466 4.89 8.55 -11.95
CA SER A 466 5.47 7.42 -12.69
C SER A 466 6.03 6.29 -11.80
N LEU A 467 5.98 6.43 -10.46
CA LEU A 467 6.31 5.34 -9.54
C LEU A 467 5.41 4.11 -9.79
N GLU A 468 5.83 2.90 -9.48
CA GLU A 468 5.05 1.68 -9.74
C GLU A 468 4.96 0.85 -8.44
N GLY A 469 4.22 -0.25 -8.41
CA GLY A 469 4.19 -1.13 -7.23
C GLY A 469 3.70 -0.46 -5.94
N VAL A 470 4.35 -0.83 -4.84
CA VAL A 470 4.03 -0.41 -3.46
C VAL A 470 4.27 1.09 -3.30
N GLU A 471 5.42 1.59 -3.75
CA GLU A 471 5.76 3.01 -3.73
C GLU A 471 4.80 3.85 -4.59
N GLY A 472 4.36 3.33 -5.74
CA GLY A 472 3.37 3.97 -6.58
C GLY A 472 2.01 4.11 -5.88
N ARG A 473 1.51 3.03 -5.27
CA ARG A 473 0.24 3.05 -4.52
C ARG A 473 0.27 3.99 -3.32
N MET A 474 1.44 4.17 -2.70
CA MET A 474 1.61 5.10 -1.59
C MET A 474 1.70 6.56 -2.04
N PHE A 475 2.56 6.87 -3.03
CA PHE A 475 2.95 8.25 -3.31
C PHE A 475 2.26 8.87 -4.53
N LYS A 476 1.66 8.10 -5.45
CA LYS A 476 0.85 8.69 -6.53
C LYS A 476 -0.36 9.47 -6.01
N PRO A 477 -1.18 8.91 -5.09
CA PRO A 477 -2.33 9.64 -4.56
C PRO A 477 -1.91 10.98 -3.92
N MET A 478 -0.79 10.97 -3.22
CA MET A 478 -0.16 12.15 -2.64
C MET A 478 0.25 13.17 -3.71
N ALA A 479 1.03 12.75 -4.71
CA ALA A 479 1.49 13.63 -5.78
C ALA A 479 0.33 14.24 -6.58
N ILE A 480 -0.72 13.47 -6.84
CA ILE A 480 -1.93 13.95 -7.53
C ILE A 480 -2.67 14.97 -6.66
N THR A 481 -2.86 14.68 -5.37
CA THR A 481 -3.56 15.59 -4.45
C THR A 481 -2.83 16.92 -4.32
N VAL A 482 -1.51 16.89 -4.14
CA VAL A 482 -0.66 18.11 -4.08
C VAL A 482 -0.69 18.86 -5.40
N ALA A 483 -0.57 18.19 -6.55
CA ALA A 483 -0.63 18.84 -7.86
C ALA A 483 -1.98 19.51 -8.12
N LEU A 484 -3.09 18.87 -7.73
CA LEU A 484 -4.44 19.44 -7.84
C LEU A 484 -4.62 20.64 -6.91
N ALA A 485 -4.14 20.54 -5.67
CA ALA A 485 -4.19 21.64 -4.70
C ALA A 485 -3.34 22.83 -5.16
N LEU A 486 -2.12 22.61 -5.67
CA LEU A 486 -1.26 23.65 -6.24
C LEU A 486 -1.86 24.28 -7.50
N GLY A 487 -2.46 23.47 -8.38
CA GLY A 487 -3.18 23.97 -9.55
C GLY A 487 -4.37 24.86 -9.16
N ALA A 488 -5.13 24.45 -8.16
CA ALA A 488 -6.22 25.26 -7.60
C ALA A 488 -5.70 26.53 -6.90
N ALA A 489 -4.57 26.45 -6.19
CA ALA A 489 -3.92 27.59 -5.53
C ALA A 489 -3.38 28.60 -6.55
N LEU A 490 -2.84 28.13 -7.67
CA LEU A 490 -2.42 28.97 -8.78
C LEU A 490 -3.62 29.71 -9.38
N LEU A 491 -4.72 29.01 -9.67
CA LEU A 491 -5.94 29.64 -10.17
C LEU A 491 -6.48 30.67 -9.17
N PHE A 492 -6.50 30.32 -7.88
CA PHE A 492 -6.92 31.23 -6.81
C PHE A 492 -6.05 32.50 -6.77
N SER A 493 -4.73 32.34 -6.84
CA SER A 493 -3.74 33.44 -6.84
C SER A 493 -3.87 34.39 -8.03
N LEU A 494 -4.24 33.88 -9.22
CA LEU A 494 -4.37 34.70 -10.42
C LEU A 494 -5.76 35.33 -10.61
N THR A 495 -6.80 34.78 -9.97
CA THR A 495 -8.20 35.18 -10.22
C THR A 495 -8.86 35.76 -8.97
N THR A 496 -9.08 34.91 -7.97
CA THR A 496 -9.85 35.25 -6.76
C THR A 496 -9.08 36.21 -5.89
N PHE A 497 -7.78 36.00 -5.70
CA PHE A 497 -6.95 36.82 -4.83
C PHE A 497 -6.90 38.30 -5.30
N PRO A 498 -6.58 38.62 -6.57
CA PRO A 498 -6.59 40.01 -7.06
C PRO A 498 -7.99 40.64 -7.01
N ALA A 499 -9.04 39.87 -7.33
CA ALA A 499 -10.43 40.34 -7.26
C ALA A 499 -10.82 40.71 -5.82
N ALA A 500 -10.54 39.84 -4.85
CA ALA A 500 -10.79 40.09 -3.43
C ALA A 500 -9.93 41.24 -2.87
N ALA A 501 -8.65 41.30 -3.26
CA ALA A 501 -7.74 42.37 -2.88
C ALA A 501 -8.25 43.75 -3.34
N SER A 502 -8.82 43.85 -4.54
CA SER A 502 -9.42 45.10 -5.06
C SER A 502 -10.58 45.63 -4.21
N ILE A 503 -11.27 44.75 -3.47
CA ILE A 503 -12.38 45.13 -2.58
C ILE A 503 -11.87 45.43 -1.17
N ILE A 504 -10.94 44.60 -0.66
CA ILE A 504 -10.44 44.68 0.72
C ILE A 504 -9.49 45.86 0.90
N PHE A 505 -8.65 46.16 -0.10
CA PHE A 505 -7.67 47.24 -0.08
C PHE A 505 -8.13 48.50 -0.82
N LYS A 506 -9.43 48.79 -0.80
CA LYS A 506 -9.99 50.08 -1.26
C LYS A 506 -9.32 51.28 -0.59
N ASN A 507 -8.93 51.12 0.68
CA ASN A 507 -8.08 52.06 1.40
C ASN A 507 -6.65 51.48 1.43
N PRO A 508 -5.66 52.15 0.82
CA PRO A 508 -4.29 51.66 0.78
C PRO A 508 -3.66 51.64 2.17
N ILE A 509 -2.80 50.65 2.38
CA ILE A 509 -2.06 50.49 3.63
C ILE A 509 -0.64 50.97 3.40
N PHE A 510 -0.27 52.11 4.00
CA PHE A 510 1.07 52.70 3.91
C PHE A 510 1.97 52.26 5.09
N PHE A 511 1.81 51.04 5.59
CA PHE A 511 2.54 50.58 6.77
C PHE A 511 3.96 50.14 6.42
N HIS A 512 4.96 50.77 7.04
CA HIS A 512 6.36 50.37 7.00
C HIS A 512 6.71 49.63 8.30
N SER A 513 7.13 48.37 8.20
CA SER A 513 7.49 47.58 9.37
C SER A 513 8.93 47.89 9.79
N LYS A 514 9.09 48.54 10.95
CA LYS A 514 10.42 48.84 11.54
C LYS A 514 11.31 47.60 11.72
N TYR A 515 10.70 46.42 11.86
CA TYR A 515 11.42 45.14 11.94
C TYR A 515 12.13 44.80 10.63
N TRP A 516 11.47 45.01 9.49
CA TRP A 516 12.06 44.75 8.17
C TRP A 516 13.16 45.74 7.84
N ASP A 517 13.07 46.98 8.31
CA ASP A 517 14.16 47.97 8.16
C ASP A 517 15.44 47.48 8.85
N ILE A 518 15.33 47.00 10.09
CA ILE A 518 16.47 46.45 10.85
C ILE A 518 17.07 45.23 10.15
N ILE A 519 16.22 44.31 9.65
CA ILE A 519 16.68 43.13 8.93
C ILE A 519 17.37 43.51 7.62
N THR A 520 16.81 44.48 6.91
CA THR A 520 17.36 44.95 5.64
C THR A 520 18.71 45.61 5.85
N GLU A 521 18.88 46.44 6.88
CA GLU A 521 20.17 47.04 7.21
C GLU A 521 21.22 46.00 7.61
N LYS A 522 20.86 45.01 8.44
CA LYS A 522 21.77 43.89 8.77
C LYS A 522 22.11 43.05 7.54
N TYR A 523 21.15 42.80 6.67
CA TYR A 523 21.38 42.07 5.43
C TYR A 523 22.27 42.85 4.46
N LYS A 524 22.13 44.17 4.35
CA LYS A 524 23.06 45.01 3.56
C LYS A 524 24.50 44.85 4.03
N LEU A 525 24.74 44.83 5.34
CA LEU A 525 26.07 44.58 5.92
C LEU A 525 26.59 43.18 5.54
N LEU A 526 25.76 42.15 5.69
CA LEU A 526 26.11 40.78 5.33
C LEU A 526 26.39 40.63 3.83
N LEU A 527 25.57 41.26 2.98
CA LEU A 527 25.71 41.22 1.53
C LEU A 527 26.96 41.98 1.08
N ASN A 528 27.26 43.14 1.67
CA ASN A 528 28.51 43.87 1.42
C ASN A 528 29.75 43.06 1.82
N PHE A 529 29.67 42.37 2.96
CA PHE A 529 30.73 41.46 3.39
C PHE A 529 30.90 40.28 2.43
N GLY A 530 29.80 39.66 1.99
CA GLY A 530 29.83 38.56 1.03
C GLY A 530 30.34 38.97 -0.36
N MET A 531 29.93 40.15 -0.83
CA MET A 531 30.37 40.71 -2.12
C MET A 531 31.84 41.16 -2.08
N SER A 532 32.44 41.43 -0.91
CA SER A 532 33.88 41.69 -0.78
C SER A 532 34.73 40.40 -0.65
N HIS A 533 34.14 39.30 -0.18
CA HIS A 533 34.79 38.00 0.03
C HIS A 533 34.18 36.91 -0.88
N LYS A 534 34.09 37.20 -2.18
CA LYS A 534 33.37 36.36 -3.16
C LYS A 534 33.92 34.93 -3.25
N LYS A 535 35.25 34.76 -3.10
CA LYS A 535 35.90 33.44 -3.25
C LYS A 535 35.64 32.56 -2.04
N GLU A 536 35.69 33.15 -0.85
CA GLU A 536 35.48 32.50 0.44
C GLU A 536 34.05 31.96 0.53
N PHE A 537 33.04 32.74 0.14
CA PHE A 537 31.65 32.29 0.14
C PHE A 537 31.38 31.19 -0.90
N CYS A 538 31.99 31.27 -2.09
CA CYS A 538 31.92 30.18 -3.08
C CYS A 538 32.54 28.88 -2.54
N TYR A 539 33.72 28.96 -1.91
CA TYR A 539 34.34 27.78 -1.27
C TYR A 539 33.50 27.25 -0.10
N ALA A 540 32.86 28.12 0.68
CA ALA A 540 31.94 27.71 1.73
C ALA A 540 30.72 26.96 1.17
N GLY A 541 30.11 27.46 0.08
CA GLY A 541 29.00 26.79 -0.59
C GLY A 541 29.38 25.41 -1.13
N VAL A 542 30.52 25.30 -1.82
CA VAL A 542 31.06 24.00 -2.26
C VAL A 542 31.39 23.11 -1.06
N GLY A 543 31.99 23.67 -0.02
CA GLY A 543 32.34 22.97 1.22
C GLY A 543 31.12 22.36 1.90
N VAL A 544 29.99 23.07 1.96
CA VAL A 544 28.73 22.55 2.52
C VAL A 544 28.19 21.39 1.69
N VAL A 545 28.25 21.49 0.35
CA VAL A 545 27.81 20.39 -0.52
C VAL A 545 28.70 19.16 -0.35
N VAL A 546 30.03 19.34 -0.34
CA VAL A 546 30.98 18.23 -0.11
C VAL A 546 30.79 17.63 1.27
N PHE A 547 30.63 18.45 2.30
CA PHE A 547 30.38 18.00 3.67
C PHE A 547 29.07 17.21 3.77
N ALA A 548 27.99 17.69 3.15
CA ALA A 548 26.72 16.97 3.10
C ALA A 548 26.86 15.64 2.35
N LEU A 549 27.62 15.57 1.25
CA LEU A 549 27.89 14.31 0.54
C LEU A 549 28.69 13.31 1.40
N LEU A 550 29.62 13.80 2.22
CA LEU A 550 30.33 12.94 3.18
C LEU A 550 29.38 12.42 4.26
N LEU A 551 28.51 13.27 4.81
CA LEU A 551 27.46 12.85 5.75
C LEU A 551 26.42 11.91 5.12
N ALA A 552 26.14 12.06 3.83
CA ALA A 552 25.25 11.16 3.09
C ALA A 552 25.77 9.72 3.10
N SER A 553 27.09 9.52 3.11
CA SER A 553 27.68 8.18 3.17
C SER A 553 27.47 7.46 4.51
N THR A 554 27.10 8.18 5.57
CA THR A 554 26.83 7.61 6.91
C THR A 554 25.35 7.37 7.18
N LEU A 555 24.45 7.81 6.29
CA LEU A 555 23.01 7.62 6.44
C LEU A 555 22.61 6.16 6.16
N GLY A 556 21.90 5.55 7.11
CA GLY A 556 21.21 4.29 6.87
C GLY A 556 20.09 4.43 5.83
N SER A 557 19.64 3.32 5.26
CA SER A 557 18.51 3.31 4.32
C SER A 557 17.43 2.32 4.71
N GLU A 558 16.17 2.73 4.58
CA GLU A 558 14.98 1.90 4.78
C GLU A 558 13.92 2.20 3.71
N PHE A 559 12.95 1.29 3.53
CA PHE A 559 11.87 1.52 2.57
C PHE A 559 10.89 2.57 3.09
N LEU A 560 10.28 2.29 4.24
CA LEU A 560 9.30 3.15 4.89
C LEU A 560 9.52 3.10 6.41
N PRO A 561 9.32 4.22 7.11
CA PRO A 561 9.20 4.21 8.56
C PRO A 561 8.02 3.34 8.99
N ARG A 562 8.16 2.61 10.10
CA ARG A 562 7.06 1.80 10.66
C ARG A 562 6.03 2.71 11.30
N ILE A 563 4.77 2.56 10.88
CA ILE A 563 3.64 3.34 11.41
C ILE A 563 3.18 2.72 12.73
N ASP A 564 2.78 3.54 13.71
CA ASP A 564 2.23 3.04 14.97
C ASP A 564 0.72 2.78 14.89
N GLU A 565 0.34 1.51 14.80
CA GLU A 565 -1.05 1.04 14.74
C GLU A 565 -1.70 1.01 16.13
N GLY A 566 -0.94 0.83 17.20
CA GLY A 566 -1.42 0.76 18.59
C GLY A 566 -1.68 -0.64 19.14
N GLU A 567 -1.83 -1.64 18.27
CA GLU A 567 -1.92 -3.05 18.65
C GLU A 567 -0.61 -3.79 18.28
N ILE A 568 -0.35 -4.92 18.95
CA ILE A 568 0.76 -5.82 18.61
C ILE A 568 0.18 -7.14 18.09
N ALA A 569 0.71 -7.59 16.95
CA ALA A 569 0.48 -8.92 16.42
C ALA A 569 1.71 -9.80 16.72
N ILE A 570 1.48 -10.95 17.36
CA ILE A 570 2.51 -11.92 17.71
C ILE A 570 2.36 -13.14 16.81
N ASP A 571 3.28 -13.35 15.89
CA ASP A 571 3.35 -14.58 15.09
C ASP A 571 4.05 -15.68 15.88
N ILE A 572 3.38 -16.82 15.99
CA ILE A 572 3.83 -17.99 16.74
C ILE A 572 4.04 -19.13 15.75
N LYS A 573 5.27 -19.65 15.66
CA LYS A 573 5.60 -20.86 14.89
C LYS A 573 6.16 -21.94 15.80
N ARG A 574 5.57 -23.13 15.75
CA ARG A 574 5.94 -24.31 16.55
C ARG A 574 6.57 -25.39 15.69
N LEU A 575 6.81 -26.57 16.27
CA LEU A 575 7.17 -27.75 15.48
C LEU A 575 5.94 -28.24 14.68
N PRO A 576 6.09 -28.67 13.41
CA PRO A 576 4.98 -29.18 12.61
C PRO A 576 4.15 -30.29 13.26
N SER A 577 4.77 -31.10 14.12
CA SER A 577 4.14 -32.20 14.86
C SER A 577 3.32 -31.76 16.08
N THR A 578 3.27 -30.46 16.38
CA THR A 578 2.60 -29.97 17.58
C THR A 578 1.09 -30.18 17.50
N SER A 579 0.51 -30.76 18.56
CA SER A 579 -0.93 -30.95 18.64
C SER A 579 -1.66 -29.64 18.96
N LEU A 580 -2.92 -29.53 18.51
CA LEU A 580 -3.78 -28.39 18.84
C LEU A 580 -3.95 -28.22 20.36
N ASN A 581 -4.11 -29.31 21.11
CA ASN A 581 -4.27 -29.25 22.57
C ASN A 581 -3.04 -28.68 23.27
N TYR A 582 -1.83 -29.10 22.88
CA TYR A 582 -0.59 -28.53 23.41
C TYR A 582 -0.45 -27.04 23.03
N SER A 583 -0.88 -26.69 21.82
CA SER A 583 -0.87 -25.28 21.37
C SER A 583 -1.84 -24.42 22.17
N ARG A 584 -3.01 -24.94 22.56
CA ARG A 584 -3.96 -24.25 23.46
C ARG A 584 -3.35 -23.98 24.83
N ASP A 585 -2.72 -24.98 25.43
CA ASP A 585 -2.17 -24.86 26.78
C ASP A 585 -1.01 -23.85 26.78
N THR A 586 -0.09 -23.96 25.81
CA THR A 586 1.01 -23.00 25.67
C THR A 586 0.55 -21.59 25.25
N ASN A 587 -0.52 -21.45 24.46
CA ASN A 587 -1.12 -20.12 24.20
C ASN A 587 -1.65 -19.52 25.51
N SER A 588 -2.30 -20.32 26.35
CA SER A 588 -2.85 -19.86 27.64
C SER A 588 -1.75 -19.44 28.60
N ASP A 589 -0.60 -20.13 28.59
CA ASP A 589 0.60 -19.74 29.34
C ASP A 589 1.17 -18.41 28.83
N MET A 590 1.28 -18.25 27.51
CA MET A 590 1.73 -17.00 26.89
C MET A 590 0.81 -15.82 27.26
N GLU A 591 -0.50 -16.02 27.16
CA GLU A 591 -1.51 -15.02 27.52
C GLU A 591 -1.39 -14.62 29.00
N ALA A 592 -1.14 -15.57 29.90
CA ALA A 592 -0.92 -15.32 31.32
C ALA A 592 0.37 -14.50 31.58
N VAL A 593 1.45 -14.76 30.82
CA VAL A 593 2.69 -13.98 30.90
C VAL A 593 2.46 -12.55 30.41
N LEU A 594 1.83 -12.40 29.24
CA LEU A 594 1.52 -11.11 28.66
C LEU A 594 0.63 -10.28 29.58
N LYS A 595 -0.38 -10.88 30.21
CA LYS A 595 -1.25 -10.18 31.16
C LYS A 595 -0.56 -9.60 32.40
N LYS A 596 0.69 -9.97 32.69
CA LYS A 596 1.47 -9.34 33.76
C LYS A 596 1.92 -7.92 33.40
N PHE A 597 1.98 -7.58 32.11
CA PHE A 597 2.33 -6.25 31.66
C PHE A 597 1.16 -5.29 31.88
N PRO A 598 1.33 -4.19 32.63
CA PRO A 598 0.25 -3.23 32.91
C PRO A 598 -0.27 -2.52 31.66
N GLU A 599 0.50 -2.52 30.57
CA GLU A 599 0.13 -1.93 29.28
C GLU A 599 -0.95 -2.72 28.52
N ILE A 600 -1.17 -4.00 28.83
CA ILE A 600 -2.06 -4.87 28.04
C ILE A 600 -3.50 -4.82 28.56
N LEU A 601 -4.46 -4.63 27.66
CA LEU A 601 -5.91 -4.69 27.95
C LEU A 601 -6.48 -6.09 27.77
N GLY A 602 -6.00 -6.84 26.78
CA GLY A 602 -6.45 -8.20 26.51
C GLY A 602 -5.59 -8.88 25.44
N VAL A 603 -5.61 -10.21 25.45
CA VAL A 603 -4.89 -11.03 24.48
C VAL A 603 -5.82 -12.10 23.93
N VAL A 604 -5.87 -12.20 22.60
CA VAL A 604 -6.61 -13.24 21.88
C VAL A 604 -5.63 -13.98 21.00
N SER A 605 -5.43 -15.28 21.25
CA SER A 605 -4.53 -16.11 20.45
C SER A 605 -5.32 -17.05 19.57
N ARG A 606 -4.99 -17.07 18.29
CA ARG A 606 -5.55 -17.95 17.25
C ARG A 606 -4.47 -18.94 16.84
N MET A 607 -4.86 -20.19 16.64
CA MET A 607 -3.97 -21.24 16.18
C MET A 607 -4.61 -21.99 15.01
N GLY A 608 -3.81 -22.31 14.00
CA GLY A 608 -4.30 -22.97 12.80
C GLY A 608 -5.23 -22.09 11.98
N ARG A 609 -6.16 -22.72 11.28
CA ARG A 609 -7.12 -22.06 10.39
C ARG A 609 -8.55 -22.32 10.81
N GLY A 610 -9.46 -21.46 10.35
CA GLY A 610 -10.88 -21.77 10.32
C GLY A 610 -11.20 -22.85 9.29
N GLU A 611 -12.47 -23.19 9.18
CA GLU A 611 -12.97 -24.18 8.22
C GLU A 611 -12.95 -23.64 6.79
N SER A 612 -12.89 -22.31 6.64
CA SER A 612 -12.59 -21.66 5.36
C SER A 612 -11.18 -22.01 4.88
N ALA A 613 -11.05 -22.40 3.61
CA ALA A 613 -9.76 -22.65 2.99
C ALA A 613 -9.01 -21.36 2.57
N ALA A 614 -9.61 -20.18 2.79
CA ALA A 614 -9.04 -18.90 2.41
C ALA A 614 -7.65 -18.64 3.03
N GLU A 615 -7.39 -19.16 4.24
CA GLU A 615 -6.11 -19.06 4.94
C GLU A 615 -5.46 -20.45 5.08
N PRO A 616 -4.41 -20.79 4.30
CA PRO A 616 -3.73 -22.09 4.35
C PRO A 616 -2.72 -22.17 5.51
N VAL A 617 -3.18 -21.90 6.73
CA VAL A 617 -2.36 -21.94 7.96
C VAL A 617 -2.43 -23.33 8.59
N GLY A 618 -1.29 -23.86 9.03
CA GLY A 618 -1.18 -25.17 9.67
C GLY A 618 -1.38 -25.12 11.18
N THR A 619 -1.59 -26.26 11.83
CA THR A 619 -1.78 -26.36 13.29
C THR A 619 -0.51 -26.03 14.09
N ASP A 620 0.62 -25.82 13.41
CA ASP A 620 1.92 -25.41 13.93
C ASP A 620 2.12 -23.89 13.92
N GLU A 621 1.23 -23.15 13.26
CA GLU A 621 1.26 -21.70 13.12
C GLU A 621 0.06 -21.06 13.83
N GLY A 622 0.30 -19.93 14.48
CA GLY A 622 -0.72 -19.14 15.15
C GLY A 622 -0.35 -17.66 15.20
N GLU A 623 -1.33 -16.86 15.59
CA GLU A 623 -1.20 -15.42 15.75
C GLU A 623 -1.91 -15.00 17.04
N ALA A 624 -1.26 -14.18 17.87
CA ALA A 624 -1.91 -13.56 19.01
C ALA A 624 -2.01 -12.05 18.83
N MET A 625 -3.22 -11.55 19.01
CA MET A 625 -3.54 -10.13 18.98
C MET A 625 -3.49 -9.58 20.41
N VAL A 626 -2.65 -8.58 20.63
CA VAL A 626 -2.48 -7.92 21.93
C VAL A 626 -3.03 -6.51 21.83
N LYS A 627 -4.14 -6.24 22.53
CA LYS A 627 -4.70 -4.90 22.64
C LYS A 627 -3.98 -4.13 23.75
N LEU A 628 -3.43 -2.97 23.43
CA LEU A 628 -2.68 -2.14 24.37
C LEU A 628 -3.49 -0.95 24.88
N LYS A 629 -3.09 -0.44 26.05
CA LYS A 629 -3.50 0.87 26.55
C LYS A 629 -2.88 1.99 25.71
N PRO A 630 -3.47 3.20 25.73
CA PRO A 630 -2.85 4.37 25.12
C PRO A 630 -1.42 4.57 25.62
N ARG A 631 -0.50 4.95 24.71
CA ARG A 631 0.94 5.08 24.99
C ARG A 631 1.28 5.97 26.19
N LYS A 632 0.45 6.97 26.48
CA LYS A 632 0.63 7.89 27.62
C LYS A 632 0.48 7.20 28.99
N GLU A 633 -0.12 6.02 29.04
CA GLU A 633 -0.35 5.24 30.26
C GLU A 633 0.70 4.13 30.44
N TRP A 634 1.72 4.07 29.59
CA TRP A 634 2.76 3.03 29.66
C TRP A 634 3.75 3.30 30.79
N THR A 635 4.20 2.24 31.44
CA THR A 635 5.10 2.29 32.60
C THR A 635 6.36 1.45 32.45
N THR A 636 6.30 0.39 31.64
CA THR A 636 7.36 -0.62 31.50
C THR A 636 8.37 -0.26 30.42
N ALA A 637 8.01 0.55 29.44
CA ALA A 637 8.84 0.90 28.28
C ALA A 637 8.51 2.30 27.74
N GLU A 638 9.50 2.97 27.16
CA GLU A 638 9.33 4.32 26.58
C GLU A 638 8.81 4.26 25.13
N ASP A 639 9.17 3.19 24.41
CA ASP A 639 8.72 2.92 23.06
C ASP A 639 8.25 1.48 22.86
N ARG A 640 7.61 1.25 21.71
CA ARG A 640 7.00 -0.04 21.40
C ARG A 640 8.04 -1.10 21.05
N GLU A 641 9.19 -0.72 20.50
CA GLU A 641 10.26 -1.67 20.16
C GLU A 641 10.89 -2.26 21.42
N GLU A 642 11.10 -1.41 22.44
CA GLU A 642 11.52 -1.82 23.77
C GLU A 642 10.45 -2.71 24.43
N LEU A 643 9.18 -2.33 24.36
CA LEU A 643 8.08 -3.13 24.92
C LEU A 643 8.00 -4.51 24.26
N MET A 644 8.06 -4.57 22.92
CA MET A 644 8.06 -5.83 22.16
C MET A 644 9.27 -6.70 22.51
N THR A 645 10.44 -6.11 22.69
CA THR A 645 11.65 -6.84 23.11
C THR A 645 11.47 -7.44 24.50
N LYS A 646 10.98 -6.67 25.47
CA LYS A 646 10.68 -7.16 26.84
C LYS A 646 9.61 -8.25 26.84
N MET A 647 8.53 -8.08 26.07
CA MET A 647 7.48 -9.10 25.92
C MET A 647 8.05 -10.39 25.35
N LYS A 648 8.84 -10.29 24.28
CA LYS A 648 9.45 -11.45 23.63
C LYS A 648 10.36 -12.21 24.58
N ASP A 649 11.24 -11.51 25.28
CA ASP A 649 12.18 -12.11 26.23
C ASP A 649 11.45 -12.80 27.38
N GLU A 650 10.35 -12.23 27.87
CA GLU A 650 9.51 -12.88 28.88
C GLU A 650 8.78 -14.11 28.32
N ILE A 651 8.20 -14.06 27.12
CA ILE A 651 7.51 -15.22 26.54
C ILE A 651 8.48 -16.39 26.32
N LEU A 652 9.68 -16.11 25.79
CA LEU A 652 10.68 -17.14 25.48
C LEU A 652 11.20 -17.88 26.73
N LYS A 653 11.08 -17.30 27.93
CA LYS A 653 11.38 -18.00 29.20
C LYS A 653 10.41 -19.14 29.49
N PHE A 654 9.14 -19.01 29.06
CA PHE A 654 8.09 -20.00 29.34
C PHE A 654 7.86 -20.95 28.16
N ILE A 655 8.07 -20.50 26.92
CA ILE A 655 7.81 -21.30 25.71
C ILE A 655 9.06 -21.33 24.80
N PRO A 656 10.20 -21.91 25.28
CA PRO A 656 11.48 -21.85 24.56
C PRO A 656 11.48 -22.65 23.25
N SER A 657 10.54 -23.57 23.07
CA SER A 657 10.41 -24.41 21.88
C SER A 657 9.70 -23.72 20.70
N SER A 658 9.12 -22.54 20.92
CA SER A 658 8.39 -21.77 19.90
C SER A 658 9.25 -20.64 19.32
N THR A 659 9.11 -20.40 18.03
CA THR A 659 9.67 -19.20 17.38
C THR A 659 8.61 -18.11 17.39
N ILE A 660 8.96 -16.94 17.91
CA ILE A 660 8.04 -15.83 18.12
C ILE A 660 8.59 -14.60 17.38
N SER A 661 7.73 -13.93 16.63
CA SER A 661 8.03 -12.64 16.00
C SER A 661 6.92 -11.66 16.30
N LEU A 662 7.29 -10.43 16.64
CA LEU A 662 6.35 -9.39 17.02
C LEU A 662 6.33 -8.32 15.93
N SER A 663 5.13 -7.99 15.49
CA SER A 663 4.83 -6.98 14.48
C SER A 663 3.50 -6.30 14.82
N GLN A 664 2.82 -5.74 13.82
CA GLN A 664 1.54 -5.07 13.96
C GLN A 664 0.52 -5.65 12.98
N PRO A 665 -0.79 -5.56 13.26
CA PRO A 665 -1.80 -6.25 12.45
C PRO A 665 -1.76 -5.91 10.95
N ILE A 666 -1.76 -4.63 10.60
CA ILE A 666 -1.78 -4.17 9.21
C ILE A 666 -0.41 -4.41 8.56
N GLU A 667 0.68 -4.06 9.23
CA GLU A 667 2.05 -4.37 8.79
C GLU A 667 2.21 -5.87 8.46
N ASN A 668 1.76 -6.74 9.36
CA ASN A 668 1.82 -8.19 9.22
C ASN A 668 1.04 -8.68 7.99
N ARG A 669 -0.22 -8.24 7.86
CA ARG A 669 -1.12 -8.65 6.78
C ARG A 669 -0.65 -8.12 5.42
N VAL A 670 -0.23 -6.87 5.35
CA VAL A 670 0.31 -6.25 4.12
C VAL A 670 1.60 -6.93 3.67
N ASN A 671 2.55 -7.16 4.58
CA ASN A 671 3.80 -7.85 4.25
C ASN A 671 3.55 -9.27 3.72
N ALA A 672 2.65 -10.02 4.38
CA ALA A 672 2.27 -11.37 3.98
C ALA A 672 1.72 -11.43 2.56
N LEU A 673 0.86 -10.49 2.17
CA LEU A 673 0.28 -10.45 0.82
C LEU A 673 1.26 -9.96 -0.24
N LEU A 674 2.09 -8.98 0.08
CA LEU A 674 3.07 -8.42 -0.85
C LEU A 674 4.18 -9.41 -1.18
N SER A 675 4.89 -9.91 -0.18
CA SER A 675 6.12 -10.70 -0.40
C SER A 675 5.93 -12.21 -0.22
N GLY A 676 4.77 -12.64 0.29
CA GLY A 676 4.55 -14.01 0.72
C GLY A 676 5.23 -14.36 2.05
N SER A 677 5.86 -13.38 2.71
CA SER A 677 6.47 -13.49 4.03
C SER A 677 6.14 -12.28 4.89
N LYS A 678 6.17 -12.50 6.20
CA LYS A 678 5.90 -11.49 7.22
C LYS A 678 7.16 -10.75 7.67
N ALA A 679 8.34 -11.19 7.21
CA ALA A 679 9.64 -10.66 7.66
C ALA A 679 10.19 -9.53 6.77
N ASP A 680 11.06 -8.70 7.34
CA ASP A 680 11.70 -7.56 6.64
C ASP A 680 12.57 -8.02 5.46
N VAL A 681 13.38 -9.06 5.66
CA VAL A 681 14.26 -9.64 4.65
C VAL A 681 14.02 -11.14 4.56
N VAL A 682 13.89 -11.63 3.33
CA VAL A 682 13.83 -13.05 3.04
C VAL A 682 14.86 -13.47 2.01
N ILE A 683 15.49 -14.61 2.24
CA ILE A 683 16.29 -15.30 1.22
C ILE A 683 15.43 -16.46 0.71
N LYS A 684 14.96 -16.37 -0.53
CA LYS A 684 14.20 -17.42 -1.21
C LYS A 684 15.18 -18.36 -1.90
N ILE A 685 15.17 -19.63 -1.52
CA ILE A 685 16.00 -20.68 -2.14
C ILE A 685 15.07 -21.60 -2.92
N TYR A 686 15.34 -21.79 -4.21
CA TYR A 686 14.52 -22.62 -5.11
C TYR A 686 15.25 -23.90 -5.50
N GLY A 687 14.50 -24.99 -5.67
CA GLY A 687 15.01 -26.31 -6.05
C GLY A 687 13.98 -27.40 -5.83
N ASP A 688 14.17 -28.58 -6.42
CA ASP A 688 13.13 -29.63 -6.44
C ASP A 688 13.13 -30.55 -5.20
N ASP A 689 14.27 -30.68 -4.50
CA ASP A 689 14.46 -31.57 -3.36
C ASP A 689 14.37 -30.80 -2.04
N LEU A 690 13.35 -31.11 -1.24
CA LEU A 690 13.04 -30.44 0.03
C LEU A 690 14.13 -30.65 1.10
N VAL A 691 14.85 -31.78 1.08
CA VAL A 691 15.91 -32.07 2.05
C VAL A 691 17.12 -31.18 1.74
N LYS A 692 17.54 -31.13 0.47
CA LYS A 692 18.63 -30.24 0.05
C LYS A 692 18.29 -28.77 0.28
N LEU A 693 17.04 -28.37 0.02
CA LEU A 693 16.57 -27.02 0.33
C LEU A 693 16.71 -26.68 1.82
N LYS A 694 16.28 -27.58 2.72
CA LYS A 694 16.45 -27.43 4.17
C LYS A 694 17.92 -27.28 4.55
N ASP A 695 18.80 -28.10 3.99
CA ASP A 695 20.23 -28.06 4.31
C ASP A 695 20.89 -26.75 3.86
N ILE A 696 20.61 -26.29 2.63
CA ILE A 696 21.10 -25.01 2.11
C ILE A 696 20.57 -23.87 2.98
N ALA A 697 19.27 -23.85 3.28
CA ALA A 697 18.67 -22.83 4.13
C ALA A 697 19.28 -22.79 5.54
N GLY A 698 19.60 -23.95 6.12
CA GLY A 698 20.32 -24.06 7.39
C GLY A 698 21.72 -23.45 7.35
N GLN A 699 22.45 -23.62 6.24
CA GLN A 699 23.77 -23.00 6.05
C GLN A 699 23.65 -21.46 5.99
N PHE A 700 22.70 -20.93 5.23
CA PHE A 700 22.41 -19.50 5.19
C PHE A 700 22.07 -18.96 6.58
N ALA A 701 21.14 -19.60 7.30
CA ALA A 701 20.75 -19.17 8.64
C ALA A 701 21.94 -19.19 9.63
N ASN A 702 22.78 -20.22 9.62
CA ASN A 702 23.93 -20.28 10.52
C ASN A 702 24.96 -19.17 10.24
N LYS A 703 25.15 -18.79 8.98
CA LYS A 703 26.02 -17.66 8.60
C LYS A 703 25.39 -16.30 8.94
N LEU A 704 24.08 -16.16 8.83
CA LEU A 704 23.39 -14.92 9.16
C LEU A 704 23.42 -14.60 10.66
N LYS A 705 23.43 -15.60 11.55
CA LYS A 705 23.45 -15.39 13.01
C LYS A 705 24.57 -14.46 13.50
N SER A 706 25.71 -14.42 12.82
CA SER A 706 26.85 -13.57 13.20
C SER A 706 26.74 -12.13 12.70
N VAL A 707 25.76 -11.81 11.83
CA VAL A 707 25.59 -10.47 11.27
C VAL A 707 24.90 -9.57 12.31
N PRO A 708 25.50 -8.41 12.66
CA PRO A 708 24.86 -7.47 13.58
C PRO A 708 23.52 -6.97 13.05
N GLY A 709 22.51 -6.88 13.91
CA GLY A 709 21.16 -6.41 13.58
C GLY A 709 20.16 -7.51 13.21
N VAL A 710 20.59 -8.78 13.16
CA VAL A 710 19.67 -9.92 13.01
C VAL A 710 18.70 -9.99 14.18
N ALA A 711 17.41 -9.99 13.88
CA ALA A 711 16.34 -10.31 14.80
C ALA A 711 15.40 -11.37 14.19
N ASP A 712 14.80 -12.19 15.05
CA ASP A 712 13.78 -13.18 14.67
C ASP A 712 14.19 -14.15 13.55
N LEU A 713 15.48 -14.40 13.38
CA LEU A 713 16.00 -15.26 12.31
C LEU A 713 15.41 -16.67 12.40
N ARG A 714 14.77 -17.10 11.32
CA ARG A 714 14.13 -18.41 11.23
C ARG A 714 14.19 -18.98 9.82
N VAL A 715 14.31 -20.30 9.74
CA VAL A 715 14.16 -21.05 8.48
C VAL A 715 12.74 -21.59 8.42
N GLN A 716 12.07 -21.40 7.29
CA GLN A 716 10.75 -21.97 7.05
C GLN A 716 10.81 -23.50 7.18
N ARG A 717 10.03 -24.06 8.10
CA ARG A 717 10.02 -25.50 8.36
C ARG A 717 9.09 -26.20 7.36
N VAL A 718 9.69 -26.93 6.42
CA VAL A 718 8.95 -27.65 5.36
C VAL A 718 8.94 -29.17 5.56
N LEU A 719 9.77 -29.71 6.47
CA LEU A 719 9.88 -31.13 6.83
C LEU A 719 9.66 -31.31 8.34
N GLY A 720 9.50 -32.55 8.80
CA GLY A 720 9.35 -32.87 10.23
C GLY A 720 7.93 -33.20 10.67
N LEU A 721 7.03 -33.47 9.74
CA LEU A 721 5.69 -33.93 10.07
C LEU A 721 5.70 -35.47 10.15
N PRO A 722 5.45 -36.09 11.31
CA PRO A 722 5.27 -37.53 11.40
C PRO A 722 3.98 -37.95 10.70
N LEU A 723 4.07 -38.94 9.84
CA LEU A 723 2.97 -39.50 9.05
C LEU A 723 2.88 -41.00 9.30
N VAL A 724 1.66 -41.51 9.45
CA VAL A 724 1.40 -42.96 9.39
C VAL A 724 1.13 -43.29 7.92
N GLU A 725 2.10 -43.91 7.26
CA GLU A 725 1.97 -44.37 5.88
C GLU A 725 1.37 -45.77 5.87
N ILE A 726 0.23 -45.93 5.19
CA ILE A 726 -0.45 -47.22 5.00
C ILE A 726 -0.28 -47.62 3.54
N LYS A 727 0.75 -48.41 3.28
CA LYS A 727 1.10 -48.85 1.93
C LYS A 727 0.46 -50.18 1.61
N VAL A 728 -0.51 -50.13 0.70
CA VAL A 728 -1.28 -51.29 0.25
C VAL A 728 -0.37 -52.37 -0.37
N ASP A 729 -0.47 -53.61 0.12
CA ASP A 729 0.25 -54.78 -0.40
C ASP A 729 -0.63 -55.55 -1.39
N ARG A 730 -0.37 -55.33 -2.67
CA ARG A 730 -1.14 -55.94 -3.77
C ARG A 730 -1.02 -57.46 -3.81
N GLU A 731 0.08 -58.05 -3.37
CA GLU A 731 0.27 -59.50 -3.41
C GLU A 731 -0.60 -60.16 -2.35
N ASN A 732 -0.54 -59.67 -1.11
CA ASN A 732 -1.36 -60.22 -0.02
C ASN A 732 -2.85 -59.91 -0.21
N MET A 733 -3.20 -58.74 -0.73
CA MET A 733 -4.59 -58.45 -1.13
C MET A 733 -5.15 -59.48 -2.11
N ALA A 734 -4.39 -59.85 -3.15
CA ALA A 734 -4.82 -60.84 -4.13
C ALA A 734 -4.98 -62.22 -3.50
N ARG A 735 -4.10 -62.60 -2.55
CA ARG A 735 -4.19 -63.86 -1.80
C ARG A 735 -5.44 -63.92 -0.92
N TYR A 736 -5.78 -62.84 -0.23
CA TYR A 736 -6.92 -62.79 0.69
C TYR A 736 -8.23 -62.33 0.02
N GLY A 737 -8.20 -61.91 -1.25
CA GLY A 737 -9.38 -61.44 -1.98
C GLY A 737 -9.91 -60.09 -1.49
N VAL A 738 -9.05 -59.22 -0.98
CA VAL A 738 -9.39 -57.87 -0.50
C VAL A 738 -9.29 -56.87 -1.65
N GLN A 739 -10.29 -56.00 -1.79
CA GLN A 739 -10.26 -54.92 -2.77
C GLN A 739 -9.59 -53.67 -2.19
N ALA A 740 -8.92 -52.90 -3.06
CA ALA A 740 -8.23 -51.66 -2.64
C ALA A 740 -9.21 -50.65 -2.03
N GLU A 741 -10.43 -50.58 -2.58
CA GLU A 741 -11.50 -49.71 -2.11
C GLU A 741 -11.85 -49.98 -0.65
N GLU A 742 -11.90 -51.24 -0.20
CA GLU A 742 -12.22 -51.57 1.19
C GLU A 742 -11.10 -51.18 2.15
N ILE A 743 -9.83 -51.29 1.73
CA ILE A 743 -8.69 -50.81 2.52
C ILE A 743 -8.78 -49.28 2.66
N LEU A 744 -8.96 -48.56 1.56
CA LEU A 744 -9.05 -47.10 1.58
C LEU A 744 -10.28 -46.60 2.35
N ALA A 745 -11.44 -47.26 2.19
CA ALA A 745 -12.65 -47.00 2.96
C ALA A 745 -12.43 -47.17 4.47
N THR A 746 -11.62 -48.15 4.87
CA THR A 746 -11.22 -48.38 6.27
C THR A 746 -10.34 -47.23 6.77
N VAL A 747 -9.37 -46.77 5.96
CA VAL A 747 -8.50 -45.64 6.30
C VAL A 747 -9.30 -44.34 6.44
N GLU A 748 -10.22 -44.04 5.52
CA GLU A 748 -11.11 -42.89 5.60
C GLU A 748 -11.98 -42.90 6.87
N ALA A 749 -12.45 -44.09 7.26
CA ALA A 749 -13.32 -44.27 8.42
C ALA A 749 -12.63 -44.10 9.78
N LEU A 750 -11.30 -43.95 9.85
CA LEU A 750 -10.56 -43.92 11.12
C LEU A 750 -10.93 -42.71 12.00
N ARG A 751 -10.44 -41.52 11.65
CA ARG A 751 -10.56 -40.31 12.47
C ARG A 751 -11.37 -39.21 11.79
N LEU A 752 -11.11 -38.97 10.50
CA LEU A 752 -11.84 -37.98 9.71
C LEU A 752 -13.27 -38.45 9.45
N GLY A 753 -13.43 -39.73 9.08
CA GLY A 753 -14.68 -40.32 8.66
C GLY A 753 -15.07 -39.92 7.24
N ARG A 754 -15.93 -40.72 6.61
CA ARG A 754 -16.48 -40.42 5.27
C ARG A 754 -17.80 -39.68 5.40
N GLN A 755 -17.91 -38.54 4.71
CA GLN A 755 -19.16 -37.82 4.60
C GLN A 755 -20.13 -38.58 3.69
N THR A 756 -21.30 -38.95 4.21
CA THR A 756 -22.35 -39.72 3.48
C THR A 756 -23.64 -38.91 3.27
N GLY A 757 -23.65 -37.64 3.67
CA GLY A 757 -24.78 -36.74 3.45
C GLY A 757 -24.79 -35.54 4.39
N LYS A 758 -25.95 -34.89 4.49
CA LYS A 758 -26.23 -33.81 5.43
C LYS A 758 -27.56 -34.05 6.14
N VAL A 759 -27.64 -33.66 7.41
CA VAL A 759 -28.87 -33.66 8.23
C VAL A 759 -29.38 -32.22 8.31
N PHE A 760 -30.70 -32.03 8.14
CA PHE A 760 -31.32 -30.72 8.08
C PHE A 760 -32.11 -30.43 9.36
N GLU A 761 -31.75 -29.35 10.05
CA GLU A 761 -32.47 -28.79 11.20
C GLU A 761 -33.04 -27.42 10.82
N GLY A 762 -34.24 -27.43 10.22
CA GLY A 762 -34.82 -26.23 9.61
C GLY A 762 -33.96 -25.76 8.43
N PHE A 763 -33.30 -24.61 8.57
CA PHE A 763 -32.35 -24.10 7.58
C PHE A 763 -30.89 -24.49 7.88
N LYS A 764 -30.60 -25.00 9.09
CA LYS A 764 -29.27 -25.42 9.53
C LYS A 764 -28.93 -26.77 8.90
N ARG A 765 -27.67 -26.96 8.49
CA ARG A 765 -27.20 -28.17 7.80
C ARG A 765 -25.95 -28.69 8.48
N PHE A 766 -25.98 -29.94 8.91
CA PHE A 766 -24.85 -30.58 9.57
C PHE A 766 -24.40 -31.80 8.77
N ASP A 767 -23.11 -32.05 8.72
CA ASP A 767 -22.59 -33.20 7.95
C ASP A 767 -22.91 -34.52 8.67
N LEU A 768 -23.32 -35.52 7.89
CA LEU A 768 -23.46 -36.91 8.34
C LEU A 768 -22.18 -37.66 7.98
N VAL A 769 -21.43 -38.07 9.00
CA VAL A 769 -20.11 -38.68 8.87
C VAL A 769 -20.11 -40.09 9.45
N VAL A 770 -19.55 -41.03 8.71
CA VAL A 770 -19.39 -42.41 9.14
C VAL A 770 -17.94 -42.63 9.54
N ARG A 771 -17.74 -43.18 10.75
CA ARG A 771 -16.41 -43.50 11.29
C ARG A 771 -16.41 -44.82 12.04
N LEU A 772 -15.24 -45.39 12.30
CA LEU A 772 -15.11 -46.58 13.14
C LEU A 772 -15.23 -46.21 14.61
N LYS A 773 -15.81 -47.10 15.40
CA LYS A 773 -15.81 -47.05 16.87
C LYS A 773 -14.48 -47.55 17.43
N ILE A 774 -13.39 -46.90 17.02
CA ILE A 774 -12.04 -47.18 17.50
C ILE A 774 -11.35 -45.83 17.73
N ASP A 775 -10.79 -45.65 18.92
CA ASP A 775 -9.83 -44.58 19.15
C ASP A 775 -8.47 -45.08 18.67
N ALA A 776 -8.15 -44.85 17.40
CA ALA A 776 -6.87 -45.22 16.81
C ALA A 776 -5.72 -44.37 17.40
N THR A 777 -5.35 -44.65 18.65
CA THR A 777 -4.26 -43.97 19.37
C THR A 777 -2.92 -44.64 19.14
N ASP A 778 -2.93 -45.95 18.89
CA ASP A 778 -1.72 -46.78 18.73
C ASP A 778 -1.68 -47.47 17.36
N LEU A 779 -0.48 -47.59 16.79
CA LEU A 779 -0.24 -48.25 15.50
C LEU A 779 -0.68 -49.72 15.52
N GLU A 780 -0.44 -50.45 16.62
CA GLU A 780 -0.87 -51.85 16.76
C GLU A 780 -2.39 -52.00 16.65
N GLN A 781 -3.16 -51.01 17.13
CA GLN A 781 -4.61 -51.04 17.00
C GLN A 781 -5.03 -50.84 15.55
N VAL A 782 -4.32 -49.99 14.80
CA VAL A 782 -4.55 -49.75 13.37
C VAL A 782 -4.25 -51.01 12.55
N GLU A 783 -3.16 -51.72 12.86
CA GLU A 783 -2.80 -52.98 12.20
C GLU A 783 -3.85 -54.08 12.37
N ASN A 784 -4.51 -54.11 13.53
CA ASN A 784 -5.51 -55.12 13.88
C ASN A 784 -6.93 -54.77 13.41
N ILE A 785 -7.14 -53.65 12.71
CA ILE A 785 -8.47 -53.29 12.19
C ILE A 785 -8.90 -54.33 11.15
N PRO A 786 -10.09 -54.95 11.30
CA PRO A 786 -10.57 -55.92 10.34
C PRO A 786 -10.99 -55.24 9.03
N VAL A 787 -10.43 -55.70 7.92
CA VAL A 787 -10.79 -55.34 6.55
C VAL A 787 -11.53 -56.50 5.90
N PHE A 788 -12.61 -56.21 5.18
CA PHE A 788 -13.46 -57.22 4.57
C PHE A 788 -12.87 -57.76 3.26
N THR A 789 -12.93 -59.08 3.12
CA THR A 789 -12.63 -59.77 1.87
C THR A 789 -13.89 -59.86 1.01
N SER A 790 -13.70 -60.07 -0.30
CA SER A 790 -14.81 -60.29 -1.24
C SER A 790 -15.65 -61.54 -0.91
N SER A 791 -15.12 -62.47 -0.11
CA SER A 791 -15.78 -63.69 0.35
C SER A 791 -16.59 -63.51 1.65
N GLY A 792 -16.60 -62.32 2.24
CA GLY A 792 -17.30 -62.02 3.49
C GLY A 792 -16.51 -62.31 4.77
N SER A 793 -15.26 -62.81 4.65
CA SER A 793 -14.35 -62.95 5.77
C SER A 793 -13.66 -61.62 6.11
N THR A 794 -12.98 -61.54 7.24
CA THR A 794 -12.16 -60.38 7.60
C THR A 794 -10.69 -60.75 7.74
N VAL A 795 -9.80 -59.86 7.32
CA VAL A 795 -8.35 -59.95 7.55
C VAL A 795 -7.86 -58.68 8.25
N PRO A 796 -6.89 -58.77 9.17
CA PRO A 796 -6.29 -57.58 9.77
C PRO A 796 -5.66 -56.68 8.71
N LEU A 797 -5.79 -55.37 8.85
CA LEU A 797 -5.22 -54.38 7.93
C LEU A 797 -3.71 -54.58 7.73
N GLY A 798 -2.97 -54.91 8.79
CA GLY A 798 -1.53 -55.18 8.74
C GLY A 798 -1.12 -56.41 7.90
N GLN A 799 -2.06 -57.30 7.56
CA GLN A 799 -1.78 -58.43 6.65
C GLN A 799 -1.91 -58.06 5.16
N VAL A 800 -2.60 -56.96 4.85
CA VAL A 800 -2.88 -56.51 3.48
C VAL A 800 -2.31 -55.12 3.17
N ALA A 801 -1.74 -54.46 4.17
CA ALA A 801 -1.04 -53.19 4.03
C ALA A 801 0.15 -53.13 5.00
N GLU A 802 1.25 -52.56 4.55
CA GLU A 802 2.40 -52.21 5.37
C GLU A 802 2.14 -50.86 6.05
N ILE A 803 2.15 -50.83 7.38
CA ILE A 803 1.89 -49.62 8.17
C ILE A 803 3.20 -49.16 8.82
N LYS A 804 3.65 -47.94 8.51
CA LYS A 804 4.91 -47.40 9.03
C LYS A 804 4.77 -45.95 9.46
N LEU A 805 5.49 -45.59 10.52
CA LEU A 805 5.68 -44.18 10.89
C LEU A 805 6.86 -43.61 10.08
N VAL A 806 6.60 -42.63 9.25
CA VAL A 806 7.61 -41.96 8.40
C VAL A 806 7.60 -40.45 8.65
N GLU A 807 8.72 -39.78 8.39
CA GLU A 807 8.79 -38.33 8.44
C GLU A 807 8.53 -37.75 7.05
N GLY A 808 7.52 -36.91 6.91
CA GLY A 808 7.11 -36.29 5.66
C GLY A 808 7.22 -34.77 5.65
N PRO A 809 6.86 -34.15 4.51
CA PRO A 809 6.75 -32.71 4.41
C PRO A 809 5.60 -32.19 5.27
N ALA A 810 5.82 -31.08 5.96
CA ALA A 810 4.78 -30.35 6.69
C ALA A 810 3.99 -29.40 5.78
N ALA A 811 4.70 -28.76 4.86
CA ALA A 811 4.16 -27.83 3.89
C ALA A 811 5.09 -27.75 2.68
N ILE A 812 4.53 -27.59 1.49
CA ILE A 812 5.26 -27.40 0.26
C ILE A 812 4.90 -26.03 -0.30
N TYR A 813 5.89 -25.14 -0.32
CA TYR A 813 5.77 -23.79 -0.87
C TYR A 813 6.33 -23.77 -2.27
N ARG A 814 5.60 -23.16 -3.20
CA ARG A 814 6.04 -23.03 -4.59
C ARG A 814 5.82 -21.61 -5.07
N GLU A 815 6.69 -21.19 -5.97
CA GLU A 815 6.64 -19.87 -6.59
C GLU A 815 7.17 -20.02 -8.03
N SER A 816 6.37 -19.53 -9.00
CA SER A 816 6.64 -19.70 -10.43
C SER A 816 6.94 -21.16 -10.82
N LEU A 817 6.07 -22.09 -10.41
CA LEU A 817 6.15 -23.54 -10.70
C LEU A 817 7.36 -24.27 -10.10
N LYS A 818 8.12 -23.64 -9.20
CA LYS A 818 9.27 -24.27 -8.52
C LYS A 818 9.05 -24.31 -7.02
N ARG A 819 9.43 -25.43 -6.38
CA ARG A 819 9.48 -25.52 -4.92
C ARG A 819 10.51 -24.55 -4.37
N ARG A 820 10.22 -23.98 -3.21
CA ARG A 820 11.10 -23.05 -2.51
C ARG A 820 11.04 -23.19 -0.99
N ILE A 821 12.09 -22.71 -0.33
CA ILE A 821 12.16 -22.50 1.12
C ILE A 821 12.65 -21.07 1.39
N MET A 822 12.17 -20.43 2.45
CA MET A 822 12.62 -19.10 2.85
C MET A 822 13.43 -19.13 4.13
N VAL A 823 14.51 -18.34 4.15
CA VAL A 823 15.18 -17.90 5.38
C VAL A 823 14.70 -16.50 5.68
N GLU A 824 14.00 -16.32 6.80
CA GLU A 824 13.33 -15.08 7.19
C GLU A 824 14.08 -14.41 8.34
N THR A 825 14.29 -13.10 8.26
CA THR A 825 14.88 -12.32 9.35
C THR A 825 14.26 -10.92 9.39
N ASN A 826 14.02 -10.44 10.60
CA ASN A 826 13.73 -9.04 10.84
C ASN A 826 15.02 -8.30 11.17
N ILE A 827 14.99 -6.97 11.05
CA ILE A 827 16.15 -6.12 11.32
C ILE A 827 15.83 -5.21 12.51
N ARG A 828 16.70 -5.20 13.51
CA ARG A 828 16.57 -4.35 14.70
C ARG A 828 17.88 -3.60 14.95
N GLY A 829 17.77 -2.30 15.28
CA GLY A 829 18.92 -1.46 15.62
C GLY A 829 19.92 -1.24 14.47
N ARG A 830 19.51 -1.50 13.22
CA ARG A 830 20.34 -1.39 12.02
C ARG A 830 19.50 -1.04 10.80
N ASP A 831 20.12 -0.48 9.77
CA ASP A 831 19.47 -0.15 8.50
C ASP A 831 19.34 -1.36 7.55
N LEU A 832 18.31 -1.34 6.69
CA LEU A 832 17.94 -2.45 5.81
C LEU A 832 19.03 -2.77 4.78
N VAL A 833 19.54 -1.74 4.10
CA VAL A 833 20.48 -1.91 2.98
C VAL A 833 21.88 -2.29 3.48
N GLY A 834 22.35 -1.64 4.53
CA GLY A 834 23.62 -1.94 5.18
C GLY A 834 23.66 -3.38 5.69
N PHE A 835 22.56 -3.84 6.30
CA PHE A 835 22.39 -5.23 6.70
C PHE A 835 22.47 -6.20 5.52
N VAL A 836 21.67 -6.00 4.47
CA VAL A 836 21.63 -6.93 3.31
C VAL A 836 22.97 -6.98 2.59
N ASN A 837 23.66 -5.85 2.43
CA ASN A 837 24.98 -5.82 1.79
C ASN A 837 26.03 -6.62 2.58
N GLU A 838 25.99 -6.59 3.91
CA GLU A 838 26.87 -7.41 4.74
C GLU A 838 26.46 -8.89 4.69
N ALA A 839 25.16 -9.15 4.79
CA ALA A 839 24.61 -10.49 4.69
C ALA A 839 24.99 -11.19 3.37
N GLN A 840 24.82 -10.50 2.23
CA GLN A 840 25.23 -10.97 0.90
C GLN A 840 26.74 -11.26 0.81
N LYS A 841 27.59 -10.45 1.47
CA LYS A 841 29.04 -10.71 1.52
C LYS A 841 29.35 -11.99 2.30
N VAL A 842 28.71 -12.19 3.44
CA VAL A 842 28.94 -13.37 4.30
C VAL A 842 28.38 -14.65 3.69
N THR A 843 27.27 -14.56 2.93
CA THR A 843 26.62 -15.72 2.30
C THR A 843 27.06 -15.98 0.86
N GLY A 844 27.85 -15.07 0.25
CA GLY A 844 28.20 -15.13 -1.17
C GLY A 844 28.99 -16.37 -1.59
N GLU A 845 29.74 -17.00 -0.67
CA GLU A 845 30.41 -18.29 -0.95
C GLU A 845 29.41 -19.44 -1.10
N ILE A 846 28.30 -19.42 -0.36
CA ILE A 846 27.24 -20.44 -0.45
C ILE A 846 26.52 -20.28 -1.79
N GLU A 847 26.18 -19.05 -2.15
CA GLU A 847 25.49 -18.73 -3.40
C GLU A 847 26.28 -19.14 -4.65
N LYS A 848 27.62 -19.01 -4.62
CA LYS A 848 28.50 -19.45 -5.72
C LYS A 848 28.60 -20.97 -5.86
N ASN A 849 28.37 -21.72 -4.79
CA ASN A 849 28.54 -23.18 -4.72
C ASN A 849 27.19 -23.94 -4.72
N LEU A 850 26.11 -23.30 -5.17
CA LEU A 850 24.80 -23.94 -5.24
C LEU A 850 24.79 -25.11 -6.25
N PRO A 851 24.12 -26.23 -5.96
CA PRO A 851 23.98 -27.33 -6.89
C PRO A 851 23.25 -26.92 -8.19
N PRO A 852 23.47 -27.62 -9.32
CA PRO A 852 22.73 -27.35 -10.56
C PRO A 852 21.21 -27.41 -10.35
N GLY A 853 20.49 -26.42 -10.88
CA GLY A 853 19.04 -26.29 -10.74
C GLY A 853 18.57 -25.51 -9.51
N TYR A 854 19.48 -25.16 -8.59
CA TYR A 854 19.19 -24.31 -7.43
C TYR A 854 19.53 -22.85 -7.71
N ARG A 855 18.75 -21.94 -7.13
CA ARG A 855 18.99 -20.50 -7.21
C ARG A 855 18.49 -19.81 -5.94
N THR A 856 19.01 -18.61 -5.70
CA THR A 856 18.65 -17.77 -4.57
C THR A 856 18.18 -16.40 -5.03
N ASP A 857 17.12 -15.89 -4.41
CA ASP A 857 16.68 -14.50 -4.57
C ASP A 857 16.56 -13.84 -3.20
N TRP A 858 16.84 -12.55 -3.14
CA TRP A 858 16.62 -11.72 -1.95
C TRP A 858 15.30 -10.96 -2.10
N GLY A 859 14.39 -11.16 -1.16
CA GLY A 859 13.04 -10.61 -1.15
C GLY A 859 12.72 -9.84 0.14
N GLY A 860 11.43 -9.53 0.31
CA GLY A 860 10.92 -8.78 1.45
C GLY A 860 10.91 -7.28 1.18
N GLN A 861 11.06 -6.45 2.21
CA GLN A 861 11.14 -5.00 2.06
C GLN A 861 12.37 -4.56 1.26
N PHE A 862 13.44 -5.35 1.24
CA PHE A 862 14.64 -5.05 0.46
C PHE A 862 14.38 -5.03 -1.05
N GLU A 863 13.54 -5.93 -1.56
CA GLU A 863 13.16 -5.96 -2.97
C GLU A 863 12.38 -4.69 -3.34
N ASN A 864 11.39 -4.33 -2.50
CA ASN A 864 10.60 -3.11 -2.67
C ASN A 864 11.49 -1.86 -2.63
N PHE A 865 12.44 -1.80 -1.70
CA PHE A 865 13.41 -0.71 -1.62
C PHE A 865 14.28 -0.62 -2.89
N THR A 866 14.82 -1.75 -3.36
CA THR A 866 15.71 -1.78 -4.53
C THR A 866 14.97 -1.31 -5.77
N ARG A 867 13.74 -1.80 -5.99
CA ARG A 867 12.87 -1.37 -7.08
C ARG A 867 12.56 0.13 -7.03
N ALA A 868 12.17 0.63 -5.85
CA ALA A 868 11.87 2.04 -5.66
C ALA A 868 13.12 2.93 -5.85
N LYS A 869 14.29 2.48 -5.38
CA LYS A 869 15.57 3.17 -5.57
C LYS A 869 15.94 3.28 -7.05
N GLU A 870 15.85 2.18 -7.81
CA GLU A 870 16.11 2.19 -9.26
C GLU A 870 15.17 3.16 -9.99
N ARG A 871 13.90 3.20 -9.59
CA ARG A 871 12.95 4.16 -10.16
C ARG A 871 13.27 5.59 -9.77
N LEU A 872 13.59 5.87 -8.50
CA LEU A 872 13.99 7.20 -8.03
C LEU A 872 15.28 7.69 -8.70
N ALA A 873 16.23 6.80 -8.98
CA ALA A 873 17.46 7.11 -9.73
C ALA A 873 17.17 7.61 -11.15
N LEU A 874 16.02 7.26 -11.73
CA LEU A 874 15.53 7.77 -13.00
C LEU A 874 14.63 9.01 -12.84
N VAL A 875 13.73 9.01 -11.85
CA VAL A 875 12.74 10.06 -11.59
C VAL A 875 13.39 11.38 -11.14
N VAL A 876 14.39 11.31 -10.25
CA VAL A 876 15.06 12.51 -9.71
C VAL A 876 15.78 13.31 -10.81
N PRO A 877 16.62 12.71 -11.67
CA PRO A 877 17.23 13.44 -12.80
C PRO A 877 16.20 14.05 -13.76
N ILE A 878 15.09 13.35 -14.02
CA ILE A 878 14.01 13.88 -14.87
C ILE A 878 13.37 15.11 -14.21
N ALA A 879 13.07 15.06 -12.92
CA ALA A 879 12.53 16.22 -12.18
C ALA A 879 13.50 17.41 -12.24
N LEU A 880 14.80 17.18 -12.00
CA LEU A 880 15.83 18.22 -12.09
C LEU A 880 15.96 18.79 -13.52
N ALA A 881 15.87 17.95 -14.55
CA ALA A 881 15.89 18.39 -15.93
C ALA A 881 14.65 19.25 -16.26
N ILE A 882 13.46 18.84 -15.81
CA ILE A 882 12.22 19.61 -15.96
C ILE A 882 12.34 20.97 -15.29
N ILE A 883 12.85 21.04 -14.05
CA ILE A 883 13.14 22.30 -13.35
C ILE A 883 14.05 23.18 -14.22
N PHE A 884 15.17 22.62 -14.69
CA PHE A 884 16.15 23.38 -15.46
C PHE A 884 15.57 23.91 -16.79
N PHE A 885 14.83 23.09 -17.54
CA PHE A 885 14.18 23.53 -18.78
C PHE A 885 13.08 24.56 -18.54
N MET A 886 12.31 24.42 -17.46
CA MET A 886 11.30 25.41 -17.07
C MET A 886 11.93 26.74 -16.69
N LEU A 887 13.09 26.73 -16.02
CA LEU A 887 13.85 27.94 -15.73
C LEU A 887 14.36 28.63 -17.01
N ILE A 888 14.86 27.86 -17.98
CA ILE A 888 15.23 28.39 -19.30
C ILE A 888 14.01 29.02 -19.99
N ALA A 889 12.85 28.35 -19.95
CA ALA A 889 11.62 28.87 -20.54
C ALA A 889 11.10 30.14 -19.83
N ALA A 890 11.25 30.22 -18.51
CA ALA A 890 10.82 31.37 -17.73
C ALA A 890 11.64 32.63 -18.06
N PHE A 891 12.98 32.52 -18.11
CA PHE A 891 13.88 33.66 -18.27
C PHE A 891 14.35 33.91 -19.70
N GLY A 892 14.28 32.91 -20.59
CA GLY A 892 14.83 32.99 -21.95
C GLY A 892 16.36 33.02 -21.99
N SER A 893 17.04 32.66 -20.89
CA SER A 893 18.49 32.70 -20.76
C SER A 893 19.01 31.57 -19.88
N ILE A 894 20.00 30.84 -20.40
CA ILE A 894 20.65 29.73 -19.69
C ILE A 894 21.43 30.20 -18.46
N TYR A 895 21.93 31.44 -18.45
CA TYR A 895 22.71 31.99 -17.34
C TYR A 895 21.84 32.27 -16.11
N TYR A 896 20.65 32.83 -16.32
CA TYR A 896 19.66 32.98 -15.25
C TYR A 896 19.22 31.61 -14.73
N ALA A 897 18.98 30.64 -15.62
CA ALA A 897 18.60 29.29 -15.24
C ALA A 897 19.68 28.59 -14.41
N LEU A 898 20.95 28.63 -14.84
CA LEU A 898 22.08 28.06 -14.09
C LEU A 898 22.27 28.74 -12.74
N GLY A 899 22.15 30.07 -12.67
CA GLY A 899 22.25 30.82 -11.43
C GLY A 899 21.19 30.40 -10.42
N VAL A 900 19.93 30.31 -10.84
CA VAL A 900 18.83 29.84 -9.98
C VAL A 900 18.99 28.36 -9.61
N PHE A 901 19.44 27.52 -10.54
CA PHE A 901 19.59 26.09 -10.32
C PHE A 901 20.65 25.74 -9.26
N ILE A 902 21.63 26.61 -8.99
CA ILE A 902 22.64 26.38 -7.95
C ILE A 902 22.07 26.31 -6.53
N VAL A 903 20.86 26.85 -6.33
CA VAL A 903 20.16 26.79 -5.04
C VAL A 903 19.70 25.35 -4.73
N VAL A 904 19.47 24.52 -5.76
CA VAL A 904 18.99 23.14 -5.59
C VAL A 904 20.01 22.25 -4.84
N PRO A 905 21.29 22.16 -5.24
CA PRO A 905 22.29 21.42 -4.46
C PRO A 905 22.43 21.88 -3.01
N LEU A 906 22.28 23.18 -2.74
CA LEU A 906 22.32 23.72 -1.37
C LEU A 906 21.12 23.26 -0.55
N ALA A 907 19.93 23.23 -1.14
CA ALA A 907 18.72 22.72 -0.49
C ALA A 907 18.82 21.23 -0.17
N VAL A 908 19.29 20.42 -1.12
CA VAL A 908 19.55 18.99 -0.91
C VAL A 908 20.57 18.79 0.22
N SER A 909 21.63 19.61 0.27
CA SER A 909 22.65 19.53 1.32
C SER A 909 22.06 19.79 2.71
N GLY A 910 21.17 20.79 2.83
CA GLY A 910 20.45 21.05 4.08
C GLY A 910 19.57 19.89 4.52
N GLY A 911 18.83 19.29 3.58
CA GLY A 911 17.99 18.13 3.86
C GLY A 911 18.78 16.93 4.39
N ILE A 912 19.96 16.64 3.80
CA ILE A 912 20.86 15.57 4.27
C ILE A 912 21.33 15.85 5.70
N ILE A 913 21.79 17.07 5.96
CA ILE A 913 22.23 17.50 7.30
C ILE A 913 21.08 17.33 8.31
N GLY A 914 19.86 17.71 7.93
CA GLY A 914 18.66 17.56 8.76
C GLY A 914 18.36 16.12 9.14
N LEU A 915 18.43 15.19 8.18
CA LEU A 915 18.22 13.75 8.46
C LEU A 915 19.26 13.21 9.46
N VAL A 916 20.55 13.56 9.27
CA VAL A 916 21.63 13.12 10.16
C VAL A 916 21.47 13.70 11.56
N ILE A 917 21.19 15.01 11.69
CA ILE A 917 20.99 15.65 13.00
C ILE A 917 19.84 15.00 13.77
N ARG A 918 18.79 14.56 13.07
CA ARG A 918 17.63 13.91 13.69
C ARG A 918 17.76 12.40 13.82
N GLY A 919 18.86 11.80 13.37
CA GLY A 919 19.04 10.34 13.37
C GLY A 919 18.02 9.60 12.51
N LEU A 920 17.49 10.24 11.47
CA LEU A 920 16.52 9.62 10.56
C LEU A 920 17.24 8.98 9.37
N PRO A 921 16.96 7.71 9.02
CA PRO A 921 17.52 7.09 7.83
C PRO A 921 16.94 7.71 6.55
N PHE A 922 17.61 7.47 5.43
CA PHE A 922 17.05 7.74 4.11
C PHE A 922 15.90 6.77 3.83
N SER A 923 14.72 7.31 3.52
CA SER A 923 13.51 6.56 3.16
C SER A 923 12.83 7.14 1.93
N ILE A 924 11.87 6.43 1.33
CA ILE A 924 11.14 6.95 0.16
C ILE A 924 10.43 8.30 0.46
N PRO A 925 9.77 8.51 1.62
CA PRO A 925 9.25 9.83 2.01
C PRO A 925 10.33 10.93 2.04
N ALA A 926 11.54 10.62 2.52
CA ALA A 926 12.65 11.57 2.50
C ALA A 926 13.09 11.89 1.05
N GLY A 927 13.13 10.87 0.18
CA GLY A 927 13.35 11.02 -1.26
C GLY A 927 12.37 11.99 -1.92
N VAL A 928 11.07 11.87 -1.60
CA VAL A 928 10.05 12.83 -2.05
C VAL A 928 10.28 14.22 -1.45
N GLY A 929 10.68 14.30 -0.17
CA GLY A 929 11.09 15.55 0.46
C GLY A 929 12.21 16.27 -0.29
N PHE A 930 13.22 15.54 -0.80
CA PHE A 930 14.31 16.14 -1.59
C PHE A 930 13.83 16.70 -2.92
N ILE A 931 12.87 16.01 -3.56
CA ILE A 931 12.23 16.48 -4.79
C ILE A 931 11.41 17.74 -4.49
N ALA A 932 10.60 17.73 -3.43
CA ALA A 932 9.78 18.87 -3.01
C ALA A 932 10.64 20.10 -2.67
N VAL A 933 11.68 19.94 -1.84
CA VAL A 933 12.55 21.05 -1.43
C VAL A 933 13.33 21.63 -2.61
N SER A 934 13.65 20.83 -3.63
CA SER A 934 14.27 21.33 -4.86
C SER A 934 13.33 22.28 -5.62
N GLY A 935 12.03 21.97 -5.68
CA GLY A 935 11.03 22.86 -6.26
C GLY A 935 10.85 24.15 -5.47
N ILE A 936 10.75 24.05 -4.13
CA ILE A 936 10.62 25.20 -3.21
C ILE A 936 11.84 26.12 -3.32
N ALA A 937 13.04 25.55 -3.26
CA ALA A 937 14.29 26.30 -3.32
C ALA A 937 14.44 27.10 -4.62
N VAL A 938 13.88 26.59 -5.73
CA VAL A 938 13.92 27.27 -7.03
C VAL A 938 13.02 28.50 -7.06
N LEU A 939 11.87 28.49 -6.38
CA LEU A 939 10.98 29.67 -6.27
C LEU A 939 11.77 30.89 -5.75
N ASN A 940 12.63 30.71 -4.75
CA ASN A 940 13.46 31.79 -4.19
C ASN A 940 14.38 32.40 -5.22
N GLY A 941 15.02 31.55 -6.02
CA GLY A 941 15.90 32.00 -7.08
C GLY A 941 15.11 32.67 -8.20
N VAL A 942 13.90 32.19 -8.53
CA VAL A 942 13.03 32.82 -9.54
C VAL A 942 12.63 34.23 -9.13
N VAL A 943 12.20 34.44 -7.88
CA VAL A 943 11.84 35.78 -7.37
C VAL A 943 13.05 36.72 -7.45
N TYR A 944 14.21 36.30 -6.92
CA TYR A 944 15.45 37.08 -6.99
C TYR A 944 15.86 37.41 -8.45
N ALA A 945 15.87 36.41 -9.33
CA ALA A 945 16.24 36.55 -10.73
C ALA A 945 15.28 37.47 -11.51
N SER A 946 13.99 37.45 -11.16
CA SER A 946 12.99 38.35 -11.74
C SER A 946 13.24 39.81 -11.35
N THR A 947 13.55 40.07 -10.08
CA THR A 947 13.92 41.41 -9.59
C THR A 947 15.23 41.88 -10.21
N LEU A 948 16.22 40.99 -10.36
CA LEU A 948 17.48 41.29 -11.03
C LEU A 948 17.28 41.73 -12.47
N ARG A 949 16.44 41.01 -13.21
CA ARG A 949 16.11 41.37 -14.59
C ARG A 949 15.45 42.74 -14.66
N GLU A 950 14.54 43.04 -13.74
CA GLU A 950 13.87 44.34 -13.67
C GLU A 950 14.87 45.49 -13.42
N GLU A 951 15.82 45.33 -12.50
CA GLU A 951 16.84 46.35 -12.22
C GLU A 951 17.79 46.56 -13.41
N LEU A 952 18.11 45.50 -14.15
CA LEU A 952 18.88 45.61 -15.40
C LEU A 952 18.09 46.31 -16.51
N GLU A 953 16.79 46.04 -16.64
CA GLU A 953 15.90 46.73 -17.60
C GLU A 953 15.74 48.23 -17.26
N LYS A 954 15.90 48.62 -15.99
CA LYS A 954 15.99 50.03 -15.54
C LYS A 954 17.35 50.70 -15.83
N GLY A 955 18.33 49.97 -16.37
CA GLY A 955 19.63 50.49 -16.77
C GLY A 955 20.71 50.47 -15.69
N ALA A 956 20.52 49.74 -14.58
CA ALA A 956 21.55 49.58 -13.56
C ALA A 956 22.76 48.76 -14.09
N SER A 957 23.96 49.04 -13.56
CA SER A 957 25.15 48.21 -13.84
C SER A 957 24.95 46.79 -13.30
N ILE A 958 25.62 45.76 -13.85
CA ILE A 958 25.42 44.37 -13.40
C ILE A 958 25.66 44.21 -11.89
N THR A 959 26.72 44.84 -11.37
CA THR A 959 27.06 44.77 -9.94
C THR A 959 26.03 45.48 -9.07
N ASP A 960 25.55 46.66 -9.49
CA ASP A 960 24.51 47.40 -8.75
C ASP A 960 23.15 46.69 -8.83
N ALA A 961 22.80 46.14 -9.99
CA ALA A 961 21.56 45.42 -10.20
C ALA A 961 21.49 44.15 -9.34
N VAL A 962 22.59 43.41 -9.23
CA VAL A 962 22.73 42.24 -8.34
C VAL A 962 22.56 42.65 -6.87
N TYR A 963 23.18 43.75 -6.46
CA TYR A 963 23.05 44.26 -5.10
C TYR A 963 21.62 44.71 -4.76
N LEU A 964 21.02 45.54 -5.63
CA LEU A 964 19.66 46.04 -5.47
C LEU A 964 18.63 44.91 -5.52
N ALA A 965 18.80 43.93 -6.40
CA ALA A 965 17.92 42.76 -6.46
C ALA A 965 17.97 41.93 -5.18
N GLY A 966 19.15 41.78 -4.55
CA GLY A 966 19.29 41.13 -3.25
C GLY A 966 18.46 41.82 -2.17
N ILE A 967 18.52 43.16 -2.12
CA ILE A 967 17.80 43.96 -1.14
C ILE A 967 16.29 43.93 -1.41
N HIS A 968 15.86 44.21 -2.64
CA HIS A 968 14.44 44.29 -3.00
C HIS A 968 13.71 42.95 -2.90
N SER A 969 14.41 41.83 -3.12
CA SER A 969 13.83 40.49 -3.00
C SER A 969 13.92 39.88 -1.60
N LEU A 970 14.55 40.57 -0.63
CA LEU A 970 14.77 40.04 0.72
C LEU A 970 13.46 39.72 1.44
N ARG A 971 12.57 40.71 1.53
CA ARG A 971 11.29 40.59 2.26
C ARG A 971 10.34 39.53 1.69
N PRO A 972 10.02 39.52 0.38
CA PRO A 972 9.13 38.50 -0.18
C PRO A 972 9.69 37.09 0.01
N VAL A 973 10.98 36.89 -0.26
CA VAL A 973 11.56 35.54 -0.17
C VAL A 973 11.73 35.04 1.27
N MET A 974 12.20 35.89 2.19
CA MET A 974 12.29 35.50 3.60
C MET A 974 10.91 35.17 4.18
N THR A 975 9.86 35.88 3.74
CA THR A 975 8.50 35.61 4.17
C THR A 975 8.01 34.24 3.70
N THR A 976 8.17 33.92 2.41
CA THR A 976 7.77 32.61 1.86
C THR A 976 8.56 31.46 2.49
N GLU A 977 9.86 31.62 2.67
CA GLU A 977 10.73 30.55 3.22
C GLU A 977 10.48 30.28 4.70
N VAL A 978 10.27 31.32 5.51
CA VAL A 978 9.93 31.15 6.92
C VAL A 978 8.57 30.47 7.06
N ILE A 979 7.60 30.81 6.20
CA ILE A 979 6.29 30.18 6.19
C ILE A 979 6.37 28.72 5.74
N ALA A 980 7.13 28.42 4.68
CA ALA A 980 7.37 27.06 4.22
C ALA A 980 8.03 26.21 5.32
N ALA A 981 9.09 26.72 5.97
CA ALA A 981 9.71 26.01 7.07
C ALA A 981 8.74 25.79 8.25
N ILE A 982 8.01 26.84 8.68
CA ILE A 982 7.11 26.76 9.82
C ILE A 982 5.89 25.88 9.54
N GLY A 983 5.36 25.87 8.31
CA GLY A 983 4.24 25.03 7.90
C GLY A 983 4.51 23.53 8.13
N PHE A 984 5.77 23.10 7.95
CA PHE A 984 6.19 21.72 8.19
C PHE A 984 6.60 21.41 9.64
N ILE A 985 6.78 22.41 10.53
CA ILE A 985 7.27 22.18 11.91
C ILE A 985 6.37 21.21 12.70
N PRO A 986 5.03 21.38 12.75
CA PRO A 986 4.17 20.47 13.50
C PRO A 986 4.33 19.02 13.03
N MET A 987 4.40 18.79 11.71
CA MET A 987 4.61 17.47 11.12
C MET A 987 5.98 16.89 11.45
N ALA A 988 7.02 17.72 11.50
CA ALA A 988 8.37 17.27 11.84
C ALA A 988 8.49 16.83 13.31
N ILE A 989 7.77 17.46 14.24
CA ILE A 989 7.92 17.20 15.69
C ILE A 989 6.89 16.20 16.21
N SER A 990 5.72 16.10 15.56
CA SER A 990 4.59 15.29 16.02
C SER A 990 4.98 13.83 16.33
N THR A 991 4.73 13.38 17.56
CA THR A 991 4.95 12.01 18.02
C THR A 991 3.70 11.12 17.95
N MET A 992 2.62 11.64 17.35
CA MET A 992 1.34 10.97 17.26
C MET A 992 1.30 9.92 16.15
N ALA A 993 0.36 8.98 16.24
CA ALA A 993 0.21 7.88 15.29
C ALA A 993 0.09 8.38 13.83
N GLY A 994 0.95 7.86 12.96
CA GLY A 994 1.01 8.24 11.54
C GLY A 994 2.03 9.34 11.23
N ALA A 995 2.53 10.07 12.23
CA ALA A 995 3.52 11.11 11.96
C ALA A 995 4.86 10.54 11.45
N GLU A 996 5.15 9.26 11.70
CA GLU A 996 6.39 8.57 11.32
C GLU A 996 6.73 8.73 9.85
N VAL A 997 5.71 8.75 8.99
CA VAL A 997 5.88 8.87 7.54
C VAL A 997 6.10 10.32 7.11
N GLN A 998 5.54 11.28 7.84
CA GLN A 998 5.64 12.72 7.55
C GLN A 998 6.97 13.30 8.05
N ARG A 999 7.50 12.82 9.18
CA ARG A 999 8.72 13.38 9.81
C ARG A 999 9.93 13.43 8.87
N PRO A 1000 10.29 12.37 8.10
CA PRO A 1000 11.45 12.44 7.21
C PRO A 1000 11.25 13.45 6.09
N LEU A 1001 10.06 13.48 5.48
CA LEU A 1001 9.70 14.44 4.44
C LEU A 1001 9.79 15.88 4.96
N ALA A 1002 9.14 16.17 6.09
CA ALA A 1002 9.12 17.49 6.72
C ALA A 1002 10.54 17.93 7.15
N THR A 1003 11.34 17.01 7.70
CA THR A 1003 12.72 17.31 8.11
C THR A 1003 13.58 17.73 6.92
N VAL A 1004 13.50 17.00 5.81
CA VAL A 1004 14.26 17.33 4.59
C VAL A 1004 13.87 18.72 4.07
N VAL A 1005 12.57 19.03 4.04
CA VAL A 1005 12.09 20.31 3.55
C VAL A 1005 12.51 21.46 4.47
N ILE A 1006 12.31 21.35 5.79
CA ILE A 1006 12.66 22.41 6.76
C ILE A 1006 14.15 22.74 6.70
N PHE A 1007 15.01 21.73 6.87
CA PHE A 1007 16.45 21.97 6.91
C PHE A 1007 16.99 22.35 5.53
N GLY A 1008 16.41 21.81 4.45
CA GLY A 1008 16.78 22.20 3.09
C GLY A 1008 16.44 23.65 2.78
N VAL A 1009 15.24 24.13 3.14
CA VAL A 1009 14.82 25.53 3.04
C VAL A 1009 15.71 26.44 3.87
N ILE A 1010 16.00 26.09 5.13
CA ILE A 1010 16.84 26.91 6.02
C ILE A 1010 18.25 27.08 5.44
N VAL A 1011 18.92 25.98 5.06
CA VAL A 1011 20.28 26.04 4.53
C VAL A 1011 20.30 26.71 3.15
N ALA A 1012 19.35 26.38 2.26
CA ALA A 1012 19.24 27.02 0.97
C ALA A 1012 19.03 28.54 1.10
N THR A 1013 18.17 28.98 2.01
CA THR A 1013 17.93 30.41 2.25
C THR A 1013 19.18 31.10 2.75
N VAL A 1014 19.80 30.60 3.82
CA VAL A 1014 20.99 31.23 4.41
C VAL A 1014 22.13 31.38 3.40
N PHE A 1015 22.42 30.33 2.62
CA PHE A 1015 23.50 30.38 1.64
C PHE A 1015 23.11 31.12 0.35
N SER A 1016 21.91 30.92 -0.18
CA SER A 1016 21.50 31.57 -1.43
C SER A 1016 21.43 33.09 -1.32
N ARG A 1017 21.07 33.65 -0.16
CA ARG A 1017 21.01 35.11 0.04
C ARG A 1017 22.32 35.83 -0.25
N VAL A 1018 23.46 35.15 -0.15
CA VAL A 1018 24.79 35.72 -0.45
C VAL A 1018 25.39 35.09 -1.70
N LEU A 1019 25.27 33.77 -1.85
CA LEU A 1019 25.91 33.02 -2.93
C LEU A 1019 25.21 33.21 -4.28
N LEU A 1020 23.88 33.34 -4.31
CA LEU A 1020 23.13 33.57 -5.55
C LEU A 1020 23.50 34.91 -6.21
N PRO A 1021 23.57 36.05 -5.48
CA PRO A 1021 24.10 37.30 -6.03
C PRO A 1021 25.50 37.17 -6.65
N ILE A 1022 26.45 36.57 -5.93
CA ILE A 1022 27.85 36.41 -6.38
C ILE A 1022 27.91 35.57 -7.67
N VAL A 1023 27.18 34.45 -7.70
CA VAL A 1023 27.14 33.55 -8.85
C VAL A 1023 26.46 34.22 -10.05
N MET A 1024 25.36 34.95 -9.82
CA MET A 1024 24.66 35.68 -10.87
C MET A 1024 25.54 36.78 -11.48
N GLU A 1025 26.27 37.54 -10.67
CA GLU A 1025 27.22 38.54 -11.17
C GLU A 1025 28.29 37.90 -12.05
N TYR A 1026 28.86 36.76 -11.62
CA TYR A 1026 29.86 36.02 -12.40
C TYR A 1026 29.29 35.51 -13.73
N LEU A 1027 28.10 34.90 -13.72
CA LEU A 1027 27.44 34.35 -14.90
C LEU A 1027 27.01 35.43 -15.90
N LEU A 1028 26.50 36.57 -15.43
CA LEU A 1028 26.10 37.68 -16.29
C LEU A 1028 27.30 38.41 -16.90
N ASN A 1029 28.40 38.58 -16.16
CA ASN A 1029 29.65 39.11 -16.71
C ASN A 1029 30.24 38.17 -17.78
N LEU A 1030 30.14 36.85 -17.57
CA LEU A 1030 30.48 35.85 -18.58
C LEU A 1030 29.62 35.99 -19.84
N TYR A 1031 28.30 36.13 -19.68
CA TYR A 1031 27.37 36.35 -20.79
C TYR A 1031 27.75 37.58 -21.61
N GLU A 1032 27.95 38.73 -20.96
CA GLU A 1032 28.31 39.99 -21.62
C GLU A 1032 29.66 39.88 -22.34
N SER A 1033 30.65 39.21 -21.74
CA SER A 1033 31.95 38.96 -22.39
C SER A 1033 31.83 38.07 -23.63
N GLN A 1034 30.92 37.09 -23.63
CA GLN A 1034 30.68 36.21 -24.77
C GLN A 1034 29.90 36.91 -25.88
N GLU A 1035 28.92 37.76 -25.55
CA GLU A 1035 28.24 38.61 -26.54
C GLU A 1035 29.19 39.62 -27.18
N ARG A 1036 30.05 40.27 -26.40
CA ARG A 1036 31.10 41.16 -26.92
C ARG A 1036 32.07 40.43 -27.86
N ARG A 1037 32.43 39.17 -27.56
CA ARG A 1037 33.25 38.33 -28.45
C ARG A 1037 32.50 37.89 -29.70
N LYS A 1038 31.22 37.49 -29.61
CA LYS A 1038 30.39 37.11 -30.77
C LYS A 1038 30.14 38.30 -31.70
N SER A 1039 29.83 39.47 -31.16
CA SER A 1039 29.64 40.71 -31.92
C SER A 1039 30.94 41.20 -32.57
N ALA A 1040 32.08 41.10 -31.89
CA ALA A 1040 33.40 41.36 -32.49
C ALA A 1040 33.72 40.37 -33.64
N LYS A 1041 33.39 39.09 -33.47
CA LYS A 1041 33.56 38.06 -34.53
C LYS A 1041 32.62 38.28 -35.71
N ARG A 1042 31.38 38.75 -35.47
CA ARG A 1042 30.39 39.11 -36.49
C ARG A 1042 30.85 40.34 -37.28
N ARG A 1043 31.36 41.38 -36.60
CA ARG A 1043 32.00 42.55 -37.24
C ARG A 1043 33.26 42.21 -38.04
N LEU A 1044 34.04 41.22 -37.59
CA LEU A 1044 35.20 40.70 -38.34
C LEU A 1044 34.79 39.88 -39.58
N LEU A 1045 33.70 39.12 -39.49
CA LEU A 1045 33.11 38.39 -40.62
C LEU A 1045 32.46 39.33 -41.65
N GLU A 1046 31.76 40.37 -41.20
CA GLU A 1046 31.24 41.46 -42.05
C GLU A 1046 32.38 42.23 -42.73
N LYS A 1047 33.47 42.54 -42.02
CA LYS A 1047 34.67 43.13 -42.63
C LYS A 1047 35.36 42.21 -43.65
N ARG A 1048 35.30 40.88 -43.47
CA ARG A 1048 35.84 39.92 -44.46
C ARG A 1048 34.92 39.72 -45.67
N THR A 1049 33.61 39.85 -45.51
CA THR A 1049 32.64 39.75 -46.62
C THR A 1049 32.58 41.03 -47.44
N PHE A 1050 32.68 42.21 -46.81
CA PHE A 1050 32.78 43.49 -47.52
C PHE A 1050 34.20 43.87 -47.94
N GLY A 1051 35.25 43.28 -47.35
CA GLY A 1051 36.64 43.54 -47.71
C GLY A 1051 37.12 42.82 -48.99
N ASN A 1052 36.30 41.94 -49.57
CA ASN A 1052 36.65 41.17 -50.77
C ASN A 1052 35.90 41.62 -52.04
N GLN A 1053 35.17 42.75 -51.99
CA GLN A 1053 34.52 43.37 -53.15
C GLN A 1053 35.14 44.73 -53.53
N GLY A 1054 36.42 44.94 -53.20
CA GLY A 1054 37.17 46.15 -53.55
C GLY A 1054 38.29 45.85 -54.54
N HIS A 1055 37.98 45.30 -55.72
CA HIS A 1055 38.79 45.40 -56.96
C HIS A 1055 38.10 44.62 -58.10
N SER A 1056 37.08 45.21 -58.71
CA SER A 1056 36.76 45.06 -60.13
C SER A 1056 35.55 45.94 -60.45
N PHE A 1057 35.56 46.55 -61.63
CA PHE A 1057 34.53 47.42 -62.22
C PHE A 1057 34.62 48.92 -61.90
N ALA A 1058 35.61 49.56 -62.53
CA ALA A 1058 35.38 50.82 -63.23
C ALA A 1058 35.10 50.50 -64.72
N HIS A 1059 34.27 51.33 -65.37
CA HIS A 1059 33.49 51.11 -66.60
C HIS A 1059 32.20 50.29 -66.36
N ASP A 1060 30.99 50.76 -66.63
CA ASP A 1060 30.55 51.78 -67.57
C ASP A 1060 29.29 52.52 -67.08
N ASN A 1061 29.09 53.71 -67.62
CA ASN A 1061 28.05 54.67 -67.24
C ASN A 1061 26.69 54.36 -67.88
N SER A 1062 25.65 54.92 -67.24
CA SER A 1062 24.38 55.39 -67.79
C SER A 1062 23.48 54.36 -68.48
N GLU A 1063 22.33 54.05 -67.86
CA GLU A 1063 21.01 54.29 -68.47
C GLU A 1063 19.83 53.85 -67.56
N TRP A 1064 18.75 54.65 -67.58
CA TRP A 1064 17.37 54.38 -67.11
C TRP A 1064 17.01 54.52 -65.62
N LEU A 1065 16.80 55.77 -65.21
CA LEU A 1065 15.67 56.18 -64.37
C LEU A 1065 14.54 56.61 -65.31
N GLU A 1066 13.33 56.04 -65.15
CA GLU A 1066 11.98 56.47 -65.56
C GLU A 1066 11.08 55.19 -65.48
N VAL A 1067 9.82 55.10 -65.05
CA VAL A 1067 8.73 56.04 -64.76
C VAL A 1067 7.52 55.17 -64.27
N HIS A 1068 6.75 55.66 -63.27
CA HIS A 1068 5.30 55.45 -63.02
C HIS A 1068 4.76 54.01 -62.76
N SER A 1069 4.17 53.70 -61.60
CA SER A 1069 2.80 54.00 -61.11
C SER A 1069 1.66 53.45 -61.97
N GLU A 1070 0.80 52.65 -61.33
CA GLU A 1070 -0.64 52.37 -61.58
C GLU A 1070 -1.07 50.90 -61.84
N ALA A 1071 -2.30 50.65 -61.38
CA ALA A 1071 -3.21 49.50 -61.49
C ALA A 1071 -2.96 48.32 -60.53
N GLN A 1072 -3.82 48.06 -59.52
CA GLN A 1072 -5.21 47.52 -59.60
C GLN A 1072 -5.29 46.21 -60.39
N GLU A 1073 -6.03 45.17 -60.06
CA GLU A 1073 -6.91 44.67 -58.99
C GLU A 1073 -7.45 43.32 -59.58
N ILE A 1074 -8.23 42.51 -58.83
CA ILE A 1074 -9.13 41.42 -59.35
C ILE A 1074 -8.43 40.04 -59.58
N VAL A 1075 -8.58 38.98 -58.76
CA VAL A 1075 -9.73 38.11 -58.35
C VAL A 1075 -9.74 36.76 -59.10
N THR A 1076 -10.11 35.71 -58.33
CA THR A 1076 -10.53 34.32 -58.69
C THR A 1076 -9.50 33.39 -59.34
N GLU A 1077 -9.48 32.07 -59.21
CA GLU A 1077 -10.08 30.96 -58.44
C GLU A 1077 -9.84 29.72 -59.35
N GLU A 1078 -9.50 28.57 -58.77
CA GLU A 1078 -9.57 27.17 -59.28
C GLU A 1078 -9.30 26.80 -60.77
N GLU A 1079 -8.43 25.82 -61.01
CA GLU A 1079 -8.85 24.46 -61.42
C GLU A 1079 -7.66 23.52 -61.73
N SER A 1080 -7.86 22.24 -61.41
CA SER A 1080 -7.01 21.07 -61.63
C SER A 1080 -7.04 20.55 -63.06
N TRP A 1081 -5.94 19.98 -63.58
CA TRP A 1081 -6.00 18.89 -64.57
C TRP A 1081 -4.81 17.90 -64.47
N GLU A 1082 -5.18 16.62 -64.64
CA GLU A 1082 -4.47 15.35 -64.85
C GLU A 1082 -3.30 15.38 -65.89
N THR A 1083 -2.43 14.38 -66.17
CA THR A 1083 -2.38 12.92 -65.97
C THR A 1083 -0.96 12.38 -66.31
N ALA A 1084 -0.62 11.22 -65.71
CA ALA A 1084 0.08 10.03 -66.25
C ALA A 1084 1.34 10.11 -67.17
N SER A 1085 2.39 9.35 -66.82
CA SER A 1085 2.92 8.30 -67.73
C SER A 1085 3.80 7.25 -67.02
N LYS A 1086 3.90 6.09 -67.66
CA LYS A 1086 4.28 4.75 -67.17
C LYS A 1086 5.77 4.41 -67.40
N LYS A 1087 6.23 3.44 -66.58
CA LYS A 1087 6.82 2.12 -66.94
C LYS A 1087 8.35 1.88 -66.87
N LYS A 1088 8.62 0.63 -66.42
CA LYS A 1088 9.79 -0.27 -66.56
C LYS A 1088 10.87 -0.15 -65.46
N LYS A 1089 11.44 -1.23 -64.91
CA LYS A 1089 11.32 -2.70 -65.06
C LYS A 1089 12.16 -3.35 -63.94
N VAL A 1090 11.69 -4.50 -63.39
CA VAL A 1090 12.43 -5.78 -63.17
C VAL A 1090 13.67 -5.76 -62.24
N SER A 1091 13.89 -6.66 -61.27
CA SER A 1091 13.16 -7.82 -60.74
C SER A 1091 13.89 -8.43 -59.53
N LYS A 1092 13.08 -9.05 -58.66
CA LYS A 1092 13.20 -10.41 -58.09
C LYS A 1092 14.31 -10.77 -57.06
N THR A 1093 13.76 -11.22 -55.92
CA THR A 1093 14.11 -12.42 -55.09
C THR A 1093 15.37 -12.35 -54.23
N LYS A 1094 15.43 -12.87 -52.98
CA LYS A 1094 14.66 -13.88 -52.21
C LYS A 1094 14.96 -13.64 -50.71
N LYS A 1095 13.96 -13.62 -49.82
CA LYS A 1095 13.58 -14.66 -48.82
C LYS A 1095 14.66 -15.10 -47.80
N GLY A 1096 14.30 -14.95 -46.52
CA GLY A 1096 14.77 -15.75 -45.36
C GLY A 1096 14.47 -15.02 -44.04
N LYS A 1097 13.23 -15.07 -43.50
CA LYS A 1097 12.74 -15.97 -42.41
C LYS A 1097 13.49 -15.86 -41.06
N LYS A 1098 12.74 -15.47 -40.01
CA LYS A 1098 12.98 -15.58 -38.54
C LYS A 1098 14.15 -14.72 -38.01
N ASN A 1099 14.08 -14.00 -36.90
CA ASN A 1099 13.24 -14.09 -35.69
C ASN A 1099 12.38 -12.85 -35.44
#